data_AF-A0A960XQH8-F1
#
_entry.id   AF-A0A960XQH8-F1
#
_cell.length_a   1.000
_cell.length_b   1.000
_cell.length_c   1.000
_cell.angle_alpha   90.00
_cell.angle_beta   90.00
_cell.angle_gamma   90.00
#
_symmetry.space_group_name_H-M   'P 1'
#
loop_
_entity.id
_entity.type
_entity.pdbx_description
1 polymer ?
#
loop_
_entity_poly.entity_id
_entity_poly.type
_entity_poly.pdbx_seq_one_letter_code
_entity_poly.pdbx_strand_id
1 'polypeptide(L)'
;MDALDVESTLDLNGTAVTANLEDSSGNFTTSGANATLTANNYLDGVLDGIVSDNGEGSRLQFVKTGNASVTLNGANTYSGGTTLSGGTLVAGDNSAFGSGTLAITNGTAILDLNGATVGNPLTNSGTGAQITNSSATEATVTSGFNFANAAGVVISDFTVNGTGDIRWDGGIKRTSGTGTMTKSGTNTLTINEANGIAPIGGMNLAVSDGILFLGRTTAQSFADLTINGGTLKMDPNYQVSAGANIWQGTFSNVAVMNGGVWDLNDTGTNGISNRVKRITGTGGTITNSGTGASLLVLAARDTANPVWAGNIQDGTGTVALTIQYGGSVNQVMQFSGAHTYSGDTNIRENVMQAGAANVFSPNSNFVIPNHNFGGKLDLNSFNNTIGSLGGDEPDAQVLLGTATLTTGGTNADTTFPGVISGTGGLTKVGAGTFTLTGTNTYTGDTTVSAGVLAVDGDALADSGKLVISGGKVAPTGTEMMGSLFFGAVQQANGTWGASGSGAAHIDDTRFAGTGVIQVGAASGFDSWADANGATGQTADQDHDNDGVDNGVEYFIGGPNGNTTGFTALPGVTTVGGVRSVTWTHAADYTGTYGPDFFVETSTTLAAGSWTTETVGGNVTIDGNNVTYTFPAGPVKNFVRLVVTPN
;
A
#
# COMPACT_ATOMS: atom_id res chain seq x y z
N MET A 1 50.95 -26.86 23.39
CA MET A 1 51.76 -25.67 23.73
C MET A 1 51.36 -25.33 25.14
N ASP A 2 52.32 -25.35 26.07
CA ASP A 2 52.06 -25.02 27.47
C ASP A 2 51.69 -23.54 27.61
N ALA A 3 50.97 -23.19 28.69
CA ALA A 3 50.67 -21.81 29.03
C ALA A 3 51.97 -21.00 29.16
N LEU A 4 52.01 -19.82 28.54
CA LEU A 4 53.12 -18.92 28.73
C LEU A 4 52.79 -18.07 29.96
N ASP A 5 53.24 -18.52 31.12
CA ASP A 5 53.15 -17.76 32.37
C ASP A 5 54.26 -16.70 32.35
N VAL A 6 53.87 -15.44 32.12
CA VAL A 6 54.77 -14.29 32.29
C VAL A 6 54.27 -13.58 33.52
N GLU A 7 55.10 -13.52 34.56
CA GLU A 7 54.77 -12.84 35.82
C GLU A 7 55.45 -11.45 35.90
N SER A 8 56.24 -11.08 34.89
CA SER A 8 56.97 -9.81 34.80
C SER A 8 56.83 -9.16 33.41
N THR A 9 57.87 -8.58 32.82
CA THR A 9 57.80 -7.95 31.49
C THR A 9 58.53 -8.78 30.44
N LEU A 10 57.84 -9.18 29.38
CA LEU A 10 58.43 -9.79 28.20
C LEU A 10 58.55 -8.78 27.07
N ASP A 11 59.78 -8.43 26.69
CA ASP A 11 60.06 -7.62 25.50
C ASP A 11 60.24 -8.49 24.25
N LEU A 12 59.30 -8.37 23.32
CA LEU A 12 59.23 -9.08 22.05
C LEU A 12 60.36 -8.69 21.09
N ASN A 13 60.97 -7.50 21.23
CA ASN A 13 62.10 -7.04 20.41
C ASN A 13 61.91 -7.26 18.89
N GLY A 14 60.72 -6.99 18.37
CA GLY A 14 60.40 -7.21 16.94
C GLY A 14 60.05 -8.65 16.54
N THR A 15 59.88 -9.56 17.50
CA THR A 15 59.56 -10.97 17.26
C THR A 15 58.06 -11.22 17.30
N ALA A 16 57.57 -12.16 16.50
CA ALA A 16 56.21 -12.69 16.63
C ALA A 16 56.18 -13.82 17.67
N VAL A 17 55.37 -13.68 18.71
CA VAL A 17 55.16 -14.68 19.76
C VAL A 17 53.73 -15.19 19.70
N THR A 18 53.56 -16.50 19.83
CA THR A 18 52.26 -17.14 20.03
C THR A 18 52.21 -17.72 21.44
N ALA A 19 51.17 -17.40 22.19
CA ALA A 19 51.02 -17.76 23.59
C ALA A 19 49.58 -18.19 23.90
N ASN A 20 49.44 -19.06 24.90
CA ASN A 20 48.17 -19.26 25.60
C ASN A 20 48.19 -18.35 26.82
N LEU A 21 47.29 -17.35 26.84
CA LEU A 21 47.17 -16.36 27.91
C LEU A 21 46.19 -16.84 28.98
N GLU A 22 46.45 -18.01 29.55
CA GLU A 22 45.62 -18.61 30.61
C GLU A 22 46.15 -18.07 31.96
N ASP A 23 45.54 -16.99 32.46
CA ASP A 23 45.87 -16.33 33.75
C ASP A 23 47.26 -15.65 33.79
N SER A 24 47.58 -14.82 32.80
CA SER A 24 48.85 -14.10 32.72
C SER A 24 48.76 -12.73 33.40
N SER A 25 49.61 -12.47 34.40
CA SER A 25 49.75 -11.13 35.02
C SER A 25 50.83 -10.26 34.39
N GLY A 26 51.59 -10.80 33.43
CA GLY A 26 52.78 -10.17 32.86
C GLY A 26 52.50 -9.13 31.78
N ASN A 27 53.44 -8.19 31.64
CA ASN A 27 53.42 -7.17 30.61
C ASN A 27 54.10 -7.68 29.34
N PHE A 28 53.56 -7.34 28.18
CA PHE A 28 54.16 -7.63 26.87
C PHE A 28 54.52 -6.33 26.18
N THR A 29 55.77 -6.18 25.78
CA THR A 29 56.27 -4.92 25.22
C THR A 29 57.03 -5.18 23.95
N THR A 30 57.20 -4.16 23.10
CA THR A 30 58.21 -4.22 22.04
C THR A 30 59.13 -3.02 22.13
N SER A 31 60.43 -3.26 21.97
CA SER A 31 61.44 -2.23 21.79
C SER A 31 62.19 -2.44 20.47
N GLY A 32 62.55 -1.35 19.78
CA GLY A 32 63.43 -1.38 18.60
C GLY A 32 62.83 -1.83 17.26
N ALA A 33 61.72 -2.57 17.24
CA ALA A 33 61.05 -3.01 16.00
C ALA A 33 59.57 -3.40 16.21
N ASN A 34 58.81 -3.57 15.11
CA ASN A 34 57.42 -4.02 15.16
C ASN A 34 57.33 -5.49 15.55
N ALA A 35 56.40 -5.83 16.45
CA ALA A 35 56.21 -7.19 16.96
C ALA A 35 54.74 -7.61 16.90
N THR A 36 54.50 -8.92 17.08
CA THR A 36 53.15 -9.49 17.12
C THR A 36 53.00 -10.40 18.32
N LEU A 37 51.99 -10.17 19.15
CA LEU A 37 51.55 -11.10 20.19
C LEU A 37 50.28 -11.82 19.72
N THR A 38 50.35 -13.14 19.56
CA THR A 38 49.23 -13.99 19.13
C THR A 38 48.70 -14.81 20.30
N ALA A 39 47.48 -14.53 20.72
CA ALA A 39 46.74 -15.33 21.69
C ALA A 39 46.01 -16.49 20.98
N ASN A 40 46.48 -17.72 21.21
CA ASN A 40 45.97 -18.94 20.61
C ASN A 40 45.36 -19.92 21.63
N ASN A 41 44.72 -19.35 22.66
CA ASN A 41 44.12 -20.05 23.78
C ASN A 41 43.15 -21.18 23.36
N TYR A 42 43.24 -22.31 24.06
CA TYR A 42 42.32 -23.44 23.95
C TYR A 42 41.31 -23.47 25.12
N LEU A 43 41.67 -22.89 26.26
CA LEU A 43 40.79 -22.61 27.40
C LEU A 43 40.65 -21.09 27.60
N ASP A 44 39.61 -20.66 28.31
CA ASP A 44 39.38 -19.23 28.54
C ASP A 44 40.56 -18.61 29.28
N GLY A 45 41.01 -17.47 28.77
CA GLY A 45 42.20 -16.77 29.23
C GLY A 45 41.92 -15.37 29.75
N VAL A 46 42.81 -14.89 30.59
CA VAL A 46 42.83 -13.54 31.12
C VAL A 46 44.26 -13.01 31.04
N LEU A 47 44.42 -11.80 30.51
CA LEU A 47 45.65 -11.02 30.58
C LEU A 47 45.41 -9.80 31.47
N ASP A 48 45.93 -9.85 32.69
CA ASP A 48 45.87 -8.75 33.66
C ASP A 48 46.97 -7.70 33.42
N GLY A 49 48.10 -8.14 32.85
CA GLY A 49 49.19 -7.24 32.50
C GLY A 49 48.88 -6.37 31.28
N ILE A 50 49.82 -5.45 30.99
CA ILE A 50 49.68 -4.45 29.92
C ILE A 50 50.48 -4.87 28.68
N VAL A 51 49.89 -4.65 27.52
CA VAL A 51 50.53 -4.71 26.21
C VAL A 51 50.88 -3.29 25.77
N SER A 52 52.16 -2.98 25.53
CA SER A 52 52.61 -1.61 25.24
C SER A 52 53.70 -1.50 24.16
N ASP A 53 53.74 -0.33 23.52
CA ASP A 53 54.88 0.10 22.70
C ASP A 53 55.90 0.80 23.62
N ASN A 54 57.15 0.30 23.67
CA ASN A 54 58.18 0.83 24.59
C ASN A 54 59.36 1.53 23.87
N GLY A 55 59.28 1.77 22.55
CA GLY A 55 60.31 2.50 21.79
C GLY A 55 59.76 3.32 20.63
N GLU A 56 60.41 4.45 20.31
CA GLU A 56 60.04 5.30 19.17
C GLU A 56 60.02 4.49 17.87
N GLY A 57 58.86 4.48 17.19
CA GLY A 57 58.68 3.80 15.90
C GLY A 57 58.42 2.29 15.96
N SER A 58 58.46 1.66 17.14
CA SER A 58 58.07 0.26 17.33
C SER A 58 56.56 0.13 17.59
N ARG A 59 55.90 -0.82 16.92
CA ARG A 59 54.45 -1.06 17.04
C ARG A 59 54.17 -2.52 17.34
N LEU A 60 53.45 -2.79 18.42
CA LEU A 60 52.99 -4.12 18.78
C LEU A 60 51.58 -4.35 18.23
N GLN A 61 51.40 -5.45 17.50
CA GLN A 61 50.08 -5.93 17.04
C GLN A 61 49.61 -7.08 17.93
N PHE A 62 48.37 -6.98 18.43
CA PHE A 62 47.72 -8.09 19.12
C PHE A 62 46.87 -8.91 18.13
N VAL A 63 46.98 -10.24 18.16
CA VAL A 63 46.23 -11.14 17.31
C VAL A 63 45.54 -12.19 18.17
N LYS A 64 44.23 -12.36 18.02
CA LYS A 64 43.44 -13.40 18.67
C LYS A 64 42.98 -14.41 17.63
N THR A 65 43.44 -15.66 17.73
CA THR A 65 43.13 -16.76 16.78
C THR A 65 42.44 -17.95 17.45
N GLY A 66 42.76 -18.25 18.71
CA GLY A 66 42.27 -19.44 19.41
C GLY A 66 40.74 -19.45 19.60
N ASN A 67 40.15 -20.61 19.85
CA ASN A 67 38.68 -20.75 19.94
C ASN A 67 38.10 -20.25 21.27
N ALA A 68 38.90 -20.26 22.33
CA ALA A 68 38.44 -19.85 23.66
C ALA A 68 38.32 -18.33 23.80
N SER A 69 37.76 -17.87 24.92
CA SER A 69 37.75 -16.46 25.29
C SER A 69 39.14 -15.98 25.72
N VAL A 70 39.45 -14.71 25.45
CA VAL A 70 40.57 -14.00 26.10
C VAL A 70 40.07 -12.64 26.56
N THR A 71 40.17 -12.38 27.85
CA THR A 71 39.88 -11.08 28.45
C THR A 71 41.17 -10.27 28.61
N LEU A 72 41.16 -9.03 28.10
CA LEU A 72 42.27 -8.09 28.29
C LEU A 72 41.87 -7.07 29.36
N ASN A 73 42.35 -7.27 30.59
CA ASN A 73 42.08 -6.41 31.74
C ASN A 73 43.04 -5.21 31.83
N GLY A 74 44.21 -5.31 31.21
CA GLY A 74 45.20 -4.23 31.20
C GLY A 74 44.76 -3.00 30.40
N ALA A 75 45.15 -1.82 30.88
CA ALA A 75 45.04 -0.56 30.15
C ALA A 75 46.12 -0.48 29.05
N ASN A 76 45.82 -1.08 27.90
CA ASN A 76 46.80 -1.33 26.85
C ASN A 76 47.12 -0.07 26.02
N THR A 77 48.38 0.09 25.63
CA THR A 77 48.87 1.29 24.92
C THR A 77 49.46 1.01 23.54
N TYR A 78 49.53 -0.26 23.11
CA TYR A 78 50.06 -0.63 21.80
C TYR A 78 49.29 0.02 20.64
N SER A 79 50.03 0.39 19.58
CA SER A 79 49.50 1.12 18.41
C SER A 79 49.47 0.31 17.12
N GLY A 80 49.98 -0.94 17.12
CA GLY A 80 49.98 -1.82 15.94
C GLY A 80 48.59 -2.35 15.56
N GLY A 81 47.61 -2.22 16.46
CA GLY A 81 46.23 -2.64 16.25
C GLY A 81 45.96 -4.06 16.72
N THR A 82 44.69 -4.45 16.63
CA THR A 82 44.17 -5.71 17.16
C THR A 82 43.49 -6.48 16.03
N THR A 83 43.84 -7.73 15.81
CA THR A 83 43.18 -8.62 14.84
C THR A 83 42.45 -9.74 15.56
N LEU A 84 41.13 -9.78 15.44
CA LEU A 84 40.27 -10.83 15.96
C LEU A 84 39.90 -11.79 14.83
N SER A 85 40.49 -12.99 14.87
CA SER A 85 40.38 -14.02 13.83
C SER A 85 39.85 -15.37 14.36
N GLY A 86 39.49 -15.45 15.64
CA GLY A 86 38.83 -16.63 16.23
C GLY A 86 38.45 -16.45 17.69
N GLY A 87 37.48 -17.24 18.15
CA GLY A 87 36.97 -17.23 19.53
C GLY A 87 36.41 -15.89 19.97
N THR A 88 36.40 -15.67 21.29
CA THR A 88 35.93 -14.43 21.92
C THR A 88 37.11 -13.57 22.38
N LEU A 89 37.02 -12.26 22.16
CA LEU A 89 37.92 -11.26 22.73
C LEU A 89 37.09 -10.30 23.59
N VAL A 90 37.40 -10.23 24.89
CA VAL A 90 36.63 -9.48 25.89
C VAL A 90 37.40 -8.24 26.33
N ALA A 91 36.74 -7.08 26.34
CA ALA A 91 37.29 -5.86 26.93
C ALA A 91 37.16 -5.90 28.46
N GLY A 92 38.29 -5.98 29.17
CA GLY A 92 38.32 -5.80 30.62
C GLY A 92 38.55 -4.35 31.05
N ASP A 93 39.02 -3.49 30.13
CA ASP A 93 39.29 -2.07 30.32
C ASP A 93 38.88 -1.25 29.09
N ASN A 94 38.66 0.07 29.25
CA ASN A 94 38.31 0.97 28.14
C ASN A 94 39.41 1.08 27.07
N SER A 95 40.67 0.84 27.44
CA SER A 95 41.84 0.82 26.57
C SER A 95 42.35 -0.60 26.28
N ALA A 96 41.54 -1.63 26.56
CA ALA A 96 41.90 -3.04 26.39
C ALA A 96 42.47 -3.39 25.00
N PHE A 97 42.09 -2.67 23.94
CA PHE A 97 42.52 -3.00 22.56
C PHE A 97 43.59 -2.07 22.00
N GLY A 98 44.27 -1.30 22.86
CA GLY A 98 45.28 -0.33 22.46
C GLY A 98 44.68 0.85 21.70
N SER A 99 45.48 1.50 20.85
CA SER A 99 45.06 2.69 20.07
C SER A 99 44.92 2.43 18.56
N GLY A 100 45.38 1.28 18.08
CA GLY A 100 45.30 0.92 16.66
C GLY A 100 43.91 0.43 16.23
N THR A 101 43.75 0.15 14.93
CA THR A 101 42.52 -0.44 14.37
C THR A 101 42.22 -1.79 15.01
N LEU A 102 40.96 -2.03 15.36
CA LEU A 102 40.42 -3.33 15.73
C LEU A 102 39.78 -3.98 14.49
N ALA A 103 40.30 -5.12 14.05
CA ALA A 103 39.90 -5.80 12.83
C ALA A 103 39.35 -7.18 13.12
N ILE A 104 38.05 -7.39 12.88
CA ILE A 104 37.39 -8.70 12.95
C ILE A 104 37.46 -9.33 11.57
N THR A 105 38.19 -10.44 11.45
CA THR A 105 38.50 -11.05 10.15
C THR A 105 37.87 -12.42 9.95
N ASN A 106 37.32 -13.02 11.00
CA ASN A 106 36.64 -14.31 10.96
C ASN A 106 35.16 -14.16 11.35
N GLY A 107 34.30 -14.82 10.57
CA GLY A 107 32.85 -14.83 10.74
C GLY A 107 32.35 -15.47 12.04
N THR A 108 33.13 -16.34 12.67
CA THR A 108 32.73 -16.95 13.95
C THR A 108 33.30 -16.23 15.17
N ALA A 109 34.03 -15.13 14.96
CA ALA A 109 34.67 -14.42 16.07
C ALA A 109 33.69 -13.47 16.77
N ILE A 110 33.85 -13.34 18.09
CA ILE A 110 33.00 -12.54 18.96
C ILE A 110 33.87 -11.47 19.63
N LEU A 111 33.53 -10.20 19.38
CA LEU A 111 34.04 -9.08 20.17
C LEU A 111 33.05 -8.81 21.30
N ASP A 112 33.44 -9.06 22.55
CA ASP A 112 32.64 -8.70 23.71
C ASP A 112 33.14 -7.39 24.31
N LEU A 113 32.30 -6.36 24.25
CA LEU A 113 32.61 -5.04 24.79
C LEU A 113 32.50 -5.02 26.31
N ASN A 114 31.76 -5.93 26.93
CA ASN A 114 31.69 -6.10 28.39
C ASN A 114 31.60 -4.77 29.19
N GLY A 115 30.73 -3.87 28.75
CA GLY A 115 30.49 -2.55 29.37
C GLY A 115 31.58 -1.50 29.14
N ALA A 116 32.61 -1.80 28.35
CA ALA A 116 33.70 -0.87 28.07
C ALA A 116 33.31 0.21 27.06
N THR A 117 33.97 1.35 27.16
CA THR A 117 33.99 2.39 26.13
C THR A 117 35.20 2.18 25.22
N VAL A 118 34.97 1.75 23.98
CA VAL A 118 36.00 1.45 22.99
C VAL A 118 36.15 2.62 22.01
N GLY A 119 37.37 3.15 21.90
CA GLY A 119 37.75 4.23 20.98
C GLY A 119 38.49 3.78 19.72
N ASN A 120 38.69 2.47 19.53
CA ASN A 120 39.42 1.92 18.39
C ASN A 120 38.59 1.98 17.11
N PRO A 121 39.13 2.49 15.99
CA PRO A 121 38.52 2.31 14.68
C PRO A 121 38.23 0.83 14.43
N LEU A 122 36.96 0.48 14.24
CA LEU A 122 36.53 -0.90 14.12
C LEU A 122 36.33 -1.27 12.66
N THR A 123 36.85 -2.42 12.25
CA THR A 123 36.64 -2.98 10.92
C THR A 123 36.17 -4.42 11.00
N ASN A 124 35.25 -4.80 10.12
CA ASN A 124 34.81 -6.19 9.98
C ASN A 124 34.96 -6.64 8.53
N SER A 125 35.65 -7.77 8.30
CA SER A 125 35.69 -8.52 7.05
C SER A 125 35.23 -9.98 7.23
N GLY A 126 34.91 -10.41 8.46
CA GLY A 126 34.34 -11.71 8.76
C GLY A 126 32.82 -11.73 8.58
N THR A 127 32.32 -12.53 7.64
CA THR A 127 30.87 -12.71 7.42
C THR A 127 30.25 -13.50 8.59
N GLY A 128 29.30 -12.90 9.30
CA GLY A 128 28.62 -13.50 10.45
C GLY A 128 29.23 -13.15 11.80
N ALA A 129 30.31 -12.34 11.81
CA ALA A 129 30.97 -11.93 13.05
C ALA A 129 29.99 -11.27 14.02
N GLN A 130 30.33 -11.31 15.32
CA GLN A 130 29.47 -10.79 16.38
C GLN A 130 30.16 -9.73 17.23
N ILE A 131 29.39 -8.72 17.64
CA ILE A 131 29.74 -7.82 18.74
C ILE A 131 28.66 -7.99 19.80
N THR A 132 29.11 -8.12 21.03
CA THR A 132 28.22 -8.29 22.16
C THR A 132 28.61 -7.40 23.31
N ASN A 133 27.69 -7.27 24.26
CA ASN A 133 27.95 -6.75 25.58
C ASN A 133 27.35 -7.74 26.58
N SER A 134 28.24 -8.44 27.27
CA SER A 134 27.87 -9.37 28.34
C SER A 134 27.68 -8.70 29.71
N SER A 135 28.06 -7.42 29.84
CA SER A 135 27.90 -6.64 31.07
C SER A 135 26.52 -5.99 31.15
N ALA A 136 26.00 -5.77 32.36
CA ALA A 136 24.78 -4.97 32.56
C ALA A 136 25.02 -3.46 32.31
N THR A 137 26.28 -3.02 32.34
CA THR A 137 26.66 -1.64 32.02
C THR A 137 26.62 -1.43 30.52
N GLU A 138 26.06 -0.30 30.06
CA GLU A 138 26.06 0.07 28.64
C GLU A 138 27.51 0.17 28.12
N ALA A 139 27.80 -0.56 27.04
CA ALA A 139 29.06 -0.44 26.32
C ALA A 139 28.95 0.63 25.25
N THR A 140 30.02 1.40 25.02
CA THR A 140 30.01 2.49 24.03
C THR A 140 31.13 2.32 23.01
N VAL A 141 30.81 2.43 21.71
CA VAL A 141 31.80 2.57 20.64
C VAL A 141 31.79 4.02 20.16
N THR A 142 32.88 4.74 20.43
CA THR A 142 32.96 6.19 20.19
C THR A 142 33.57 6.55 18.84
N SER A 143 34.39 5.65 18.29
CA SER A 143 34.99 5.78 16.96
C SER A 143 34.13 5.14 15.88
N GLY A 144 34.33 5.55 14.62
CA GLY A 144 33.55 5.02 13.51
C GLY A 144 33.74 3.50 13.31
N PHE A 145 32.64 2.84 12.94
CA PHE A 145 32.63 1.46 12.47
C PHE A 145 32.77 1.46 10.95
N ASN A 146 33.84 0.90 10.41
CA ASN A 146 34.08 0.85 8.97
C ASN A 146 34.09 -0.59 8.46
N PHE A 147 33.05 -0.97 7.71
CA PHE A 147 33.06 -2.16 6.88
C PHE A 147 34.15 -1.96 5.80
N ALA A 148 35.25 -2.73 5.88
CA ALA A 148 36.59 -2.37 5.43
C ALA A 148 36.77 -1.79 3.99
N ASN A 149 37.84 -1.01 3.84
CA ASN A 149 38.20 -0.13 2.70
C ASN A 149 38.78 -0.81 1.44
N ALA A 150 38.55 -2.09 1.18
CA ALA A 150 39.07 -2.76 -0.03
C ALA A 150 37.96 -2.96 -1.07
N ALA A 151 38.16 -2.40 -2.27
CA ALA A 151 37.28 -2.66 -3.41
C ALA A 151 37.18 -4.18 -3.63
N GLY A 152 35.95 -4.72 -3.57
CA GLY A 152 35.68 -6.15 -3.84
C GLY A 152 35.55 -7.06 -2.62
N VAL A 153 35.61 -6.54 -1.38
CA VAL A 153 35.29 -7.36 -0.18
C VAL A 153 33.77 -7.38 0.03
N VAL A 154 33.16 -8.53 -0.23
CA VAL A 154 31.75 -8.80 0.05
C VAL A 154 31.61 -9.03 1.55
N ILE A 155 31.18 -8.02 2.30
CA ILE A 155 30.74 -8.21 3.68
C ILE A 155 29.25 -8.52 3.60
N SER A 156 28.87 -9.77 3.89
CA SER A 156 27.48 -10.19 3.74
C SER A 156 26.67 -10.13 5.03
N ASP A 157 27.21 -10.32 6.24
CA ASP A 157 26.39 -10.15 7.45
C ASP A 157 27.25 -9.85 8.69
N PHE A 158 26.70 -9.11 9.66
CA PHE A 158 27.29 -8.90 10.98
C PHE A 158 26.16 -8.83 12.03
N THR A 159 26.39 -9.38 13.24
CA THR A 159 25.36 -9.49 14.28
C THR A 159 25.73 -8.72 15.54
N VAL A 160 24.82 -7.89 16.05
CA VAL A 160 24.88 -7.36 17.42
C VAL A 160 23.99 -8.22 18.31
N ASN A 161 24.52 -8.66 19.45
CA ASN A 161 23.81 -9.51 20.41
C ASN A 161 24.16 -9.11 21.85
N GLY A 162 23.61 -9.80 22.84
CA GLY A 162 23.96 -9.65 24.26
C GLY A 162 22.76 -9.32 25.13
N THR A 163 23.06 -9.12 26.41
CA THR A 163 22.06 -8.76 27.42
C THR A 163 22.22 -7.31 27.88
N GLY A 164 23.44 -6.77 27.80
CA GLY A 164 23.73 -5.35 28.05
C GLY A 164 23.54 -4.47 26.84
N ASP A 165 23.14 -3.22 27.07
CA ASP A 165 22.96 -2.23 26.01
C ASP A 165 24.28 -1.87 25.33
N ILE A 166 24.20 -1.52 24.05
CA ILE A 166 25.34 -1.06 23.25
C ILE A 166 24.96 0.25 22.60
N ARG A 167 25.82 1.25 22.76
CA ARG A 167 25.71 2.55 22.13
C ARG A 167 26.84 2.74 21.14
N TRP A 168 26.52 3.03 19.89
CA TRP A 168 27.46 3.43 18.87
C TRP A 168 27.29 4.91 18.61
N ASP A 169 28.26 5.71 19.05
CA ASP A 169 28.31 7.15 18.79
C ASP A 169 29.23 7.48 17.60
N GLY A 170 30.05 6.51 17.18
CA GLY A 170 30.80 6.58 15.94
C GLY A 170 29.94 6.23 14.73
N GLY A 171 30.08 7.00 13.65
CA GLY A 171 29.35 6.73 12.41
C GLY A 171 29.67 5.38 11.77
N ILE A 172 28.71 4.81 11.04
CA ILE A 172 28.85 3.52 10.37
C ILE A 172 29.12 3.75 8.88
N LYS A 173 30.25 3.25 8.37
CA LYS A 173 30.66 3.41 6.96
C LYS A 173 30.75 2.07 6.25
N ARG A 174 30.32 2.02 4.98
CA ARG A 174 30.61 0.93 4.02
C ARG A 174 31.29 1.47 2.77
N THR A 175 31.97 0.58 2.07
CA THR A 175 32.69 0.88 0.82
C THR A 175 32.12 0.15 -0.40
N SER A 176 31.48 -1.03 -0.25
CA SER A 176 30.74 -1.76 -1.32
C SER A 176 29.90 -2.96 -0.79
N GLY A 177 28.97 -3.53 -1.58
CA GLY A 177 28.27 -4.82 -1.32
C GLY A 177 26.87 -4.75 -0.62
N THR A 178 26.15 -5.88 -0.53
CA THR A 178 24.73 -6.01 -0.07
C THR A 178 24.51 -6.62 1.32
N GLY A 179 25.52 -6.70 2.18
CA GLY A 179 25.34 -7.34 3.48
C GLY A 179 24.40 -6.68 4.50
N THR A 180 24.02 -7.47 5.52
CA THR A 180 23.03 -7.14 6.55
C THR A 180 23.68 -6.85 7.90
N MET A 181 23.20 -5.81 8.58
CA MET A 181 23.39 -5.67 10.02
C MET A 181 22.19 -6.29 10.73
N THR A 182 22.44 -7.31 11.55
CA THR A 182 21.39 -7.98 12.32
C THR A 182 21.49 -7.59 13.78
N LYS A 183 20.43 -6.99 14.31
CA LYS A 183 20.21 -6.87 15.75
C LYS A 183 19.51 -8.13 16.27
N SER A 184 20.14 -8.78 17.25
CA SER A 184 19.65 -9.95 17.98
C SER A 184 19.90 -9.76 19.49
N GLY A 185 19.42 -10.68 20.32
CA GLY A 185 19.51 -10.56 21.77
C GLY A 185 18.54 -9.54 22.35
N THR A 186 18.37 -9.59 23.67
CA THR A 186 17.33 -8.82 24.37
C THR A 186 17.72 -7.36 24.62
N ASN A 187 18.99 -7.00 24.42
CA ASN A 187 19.52 -5.67 24.66
C ASN A 187 19.00 -4.60 23.68
N THR A 188 19.30 -3.34 24.02
CA THR A 188 19.18 -2.20 23.11
C THR A 188 20.50 -1.98 22.38
N LEU A 189 20.43 -1.86 21.05
CA LEU A 189 21.49 -1.26 20.24
C LEU A 189 21.04 0.15 19.84
N THR A 190 21.78 1.15 20.30
CA THR A 190 21.58 2.55 19.92
C THR A 190 22.62 2.95 18.90
N ILE A 191 22.20 3.44 17.74
CA ILE A 191 23.08 3.95 16.69
C ILE A 191 22.89 5.47 16.59
N ASN A 192 23.87 6.24 17.05
CA ASN A 192 23.92 7.69 16.90
C ASN A 192 25.08 8.05 15.98
N GLU A 193 24.83 8.79 14.90
CA GLU A 193 25.95 9.33 14.11
C GLU A 193 26.26 10.74 14.59
N ALA A 194 27.17 10.84 15.56
CA ALA A 194 27.83 12.10 15.81
C ALA A 194 28.75 12.41 14.60
N ASN A 195 28.41 13.45 13.84
CA ASN A 195 29.24 14.08 12.79
C ASN A 195 29.20 13.48 11.37
N GLY A 196 28.14 13.74 10.61
CA GLY A 196 28.23 14.03 9.16
C GLY A 196 28.80 12.94 8.24
N ILE A 197 28.91 11.70 8.69
CA ILE A 197 29.28 10.57 7.82
C ILE A 197 27.99 10.12 7.15
N ALA A 198 27.83 10.46 5.86
CA ALA A 198 26.66 10.07 5.10
C ALA A 198 26.53 8.52 5.06
N PRO A 199 25.41 7.96 5.52
CA PRO A 199 25.08 6.56 5.31
C PRO A 199 24.72 6.24 3.85
N ILE A 200 25.73 5.76 3.11
CA ILE A 200 25.70 4.58 2.24
C ILE A 200 24.32 4.03 1.81
N GLY A 201 23.83 4.43 0.64
CA GLY A 201 22.79 3.66 -0.05
C GLY A 201 23.23 2.21 -0.25
N GLY A 202 22.51 1.24 0.32
CA GLY A 202 22.69 -0.19 0.01
C GLY A 202 22.85 -1.17 1.17
N MET A 203 22.96 -0.75 2.44
CA MET A 203 23.00 -1.69 3.59
C MET A 203 21.62 -2.26 3.89
N ASN A 204 21.54 -3.56 4.14
CA ASN A 204 20.34 -4.19 4.69
C ASN A 204 20.36 -4.14 6.23
N LEU A 205 19.19 -3.95 6.82
CA LEU A 205 19.00 -3.94 8.27
C LEU A 205 18.05 -5.05 8.68
N ALA A 206 18.40 -5.81 9.71
CA ALA A 206 17.55 -6.84 10.27
C ALA A 206 17.41 -6.68 11.79
N VAL A 207 16.19 -6.83 12.29
CA VAL A 207 15.88 -6.87 13.73
C VAL A 207 15.18 -8.20 14.02
N SER A 208 15.81 -9.01 14.87
CA SER A 208 15.30 -10.31 15.29
C SER A 208 14.83 -10.31 16.74
N ASP A 209 15.50 -9.56 17.62
CA ASP A 209 15.18 -9.47 19.03
C ASP A 209 15.71 -8.16 19.66
N GLY A 210 15.19 -7.81 20.83
CA GLY A 210 15.53 -6.60 21.57
C GLY A 210 15.14 -5.33 20.83
N ILE A 211 15.85 -4.24 21.10
CA ILE A 211 15.55 -2.93 20.50
C ILE A 211 16.72 -2.49 19.63
N LEU A 212 16.44 -2.12 18.39
CA LEU A 212 17.34 -1.31 17.59
C LEU A 212 16.80 0.12 17.58
N PHE A 213 17.57 1.03 18.15
CA PHE A 213 17.25 2.45 18.19
C PHE A 213 18.10 3.20 17.16
N LEU A 214 17.45 3.84 16.19
CA LEU A 214 18.12 4.62 15.15
C LEU A 214 18.03 6.13 15.47
N GLY A 215 19.19 6.72 15.78
CA GLY A 215 19.41 8.14 16.01
C GLY A 215 19.32 9.00 14.74
N ARG A 216 19.34 10.34 14.89
CA ARG A 216 19.40 11.27 13.74
C ARG A 216 20.74 11.17 13.02
N THR A 217 20.62 11.16 11.70
CA THR A 217 21.68 11.02 10.71
C THR A 217 21.17 11.79 9.48
N THR A 218 22.01 12.58 8.82
CA THR A 218 21.56 13.30 7.62
C THR A 218 21.32 12.29 6.49
N ALA A 219 20.04 11.97 6.24
CA ALA A 219 19.55 11.07 5.18
C ALA A 219 20.15 9.64 5.19
N GLN A 220 19.71 8.77 6.13
CA GLN A 220 19.94 7.32 6.01
C GLN A 220 19.14 6.74 4.86
N SER A 221 19.85 6.07 3.95
CA SER A 221 19.22 5.17 2.99
C SER A 221 19.70 3.75 3.23
N PHE A 222 18.90 2.96 3.94
CA PHE A 222 19.06 1.51 3.94
C PHE A 222 18.45 0.96 2.65
N ALA A 223 18.95 -0.17 2.16
CA ALA A 223 18.32 -0.88 1.04
C ALA A 223 17.05 -1.57 1.53
N ASP A 224 17.22 -2.68 2.25
CA ASP A 224 16.11 -3.47 2.81
C ASP A 224 16.06 -3.36 4.34
N LEU A 225 14.86 -3.51 4.89
CA LEU A 225 14.60 -3.72 6.30
C LEU A 225 13.95 -5.10 6.47
N THR A 226 14.39 -5.87 7.46
CA THR A 226 13.73 -7.09 7.91
C THR A 226 13.44 -7.01 9.40
N ILE A 227 12.21 -7.29 9.81
CA ILE A 227 11.81 -7.39 11.22
C ILE A 227 11.13 -8.74 11.42
N ASN A 228 11.76 -9.62 12.20
CA ASN A 228 11.30 -10.99 12.46
C ASN A 228 10.82 -11.19 13.92
N GLY A 229 10.86 -10.13 14.71
CA GLY A 229 10.70 -10.08 16.16
C GLY A 229 11.23 -8.72 16.61
N GLY A 230 11.63 -8.56 17.87
CA GLY A 230 12.24 -7.31 18.36
C GLY A 230 11.49 -6.01 17.99
N THR A 231 12.19 -4.89 18.13
CA THR A 231 11.66 -3.55 17.88
C THR A 231 12.69 -2.70 17.14
N LEU A 232 12.34 -2.18 15.97
CA LEU A 232 13.01 -1.03 15.38
C LEU A 232 12.33 0.24 15.91
N LYS A 233 13.07 1.15 16.51
CA LYS A 233 12.55 2.39 17.11
C LYS A 233 13.36 3.60 16.63
N MET A 234 12.67 4.67 16.23
CA MET A 234 13.33 5.92 15.82
C MET A 234 13.64 6.82 17.02
N ASP A 235 14.70 7.63 16.96
CA ASP A 235 15.03 8.62 17.98
C ASP A 235 14.30 9.97 17.78
N PRO A 236 13.49 10.42 18.75
CA PRO A 236 12.80 11.70 18.67
C PRO A 236 13.62 12.88 19.15
N ASN A 237 14.67 12.66 19.96
CA ASN A 237 15.29 13.71 20.77
C ASN A 237 16.37 14.51 20.04
N TYR A 238 16.74 14.12 18.82
CA TYR A 238 17.90 14.66 18.15
C TYR A 238 17.51 15.53 16.94
N GLN A 239 17.27 16.83 17.15
CA GLN A 239 16.94 17.79 16.07
C GLN A 239 18.21 18.37 15.40
N VAL A 240 18.17 18.71 14.09
CA VAL A 240 19.22 19.56 13.45
C VAL A 240 18.83 21.03 13.43
N SER A 241 17.54 21.30 13.26
CA SER A 241 17.00 22.64 13.01
C SER A 241 15.51 22.63 13.26
N ALA A 242 14.99 23.70 13.87
CA ALA A 242 13.55 23.91 14.00
C ALA A 242 12.88 23.90 12.62
N GLY A 243 11.81 23.13 12.46
CA GLY A 243 11.03 23.03 11.21
C GLY A 243 11.46 21.95 10.21
N ALA A 244 12.43 21.09 10.52
CA ALA A 244 12.84 19.98 9.65
C ALA A 244 12.50 18.62 10.27
N ASN A 245 11.92 17.71 9.48
CA ASN A 245 11.56 16.34 9.89
C ASN A 245 12.70 15.65 10.67
N ILE A 246 12.37 15.03 11.81
CA ILE A 246 13.35 14.48 12.78
C ILE A 246 14.11 13.27 12.20
N TRP A 247 13.42 12.46 11.39
CA TRP A 247 14.00 11.40 10.56
C TRP A 247 13.40 11.48 9.15
N GLN A 248 14.25 11.48 8.12
CA GLN A 248 13.88 11.38 6.70
C GLN A 248 14.47 10.12 6.06
N GLY A 249 14.77 9.11 6.87
CA GLY A 249 15.38 7.89 6.38
C GLY A 249 14.47 7.20 5.37
N THR A 250 15.09 6.62 4.35
CA THR A 250 14.39 5.89 3.29
C THR A 250 14.86 4.45 3.30
N PHE A 251 13.95 3.52 3.53
CA PHE A 251 14.16 2.12 3.15
C PHE A 251 13.92 2.02 1.65
N SER A 252 15.02 1.93 0.93
CA SER A 252 15.08 2.19 -0.50
C SER A 252 14.43 1.09 -1.31
N ASN A 253 14.11 -0.08 -0.76
CA ASN A 253 13.58 -1.21 -1.52
C ASN A 253 12.38 -1.88 -0.83
N VAL A 254 12.56 -2.64 0.25
CA VAL A 254 11.46 -3.33 0.94
C VAL A 254 11.65 -3.32 2.45
N ALA A 255 10.55 -3.19 3.19
CA ALA A 255 10.47 -3.64 4.56
C ALA A 255 9.73 -4.99 4.61
N VAL A 256 10.41 -6.03 5.08
CA VAL A 256 9.84 -7.35 5.32
C VAL A 256 9.56 -7.48 6.81
N MET A 257 8.29 -7.50 7.19
CA MET A 257 7.85 -7.66 8.57
C MET A 257 7.16 -9.01 8.72
N ASN A 258 7.83 -9.94 9.40
CA ASN A 258 7.30 -11.27 9.72
C ASN A 258 6.84 -11.38 11.20
N GLY A 259 7.05 -10.31 11.96
CA GLY A 259 6.76 -10.19 13.38
C GLY A 259 7.32 -8.87 13.92
N GLY A 260 7.37 -8.71 15.24
CA GLY A 260 8.02 -7.57 15.88
C GLY A 260 7.32 -6.22 15.68
N VAL A 261 8.06 -5.15 15.99
CA VAL A 261 7.53 -3.79 16.01
C VAL A 261 8.42 -2.84 15.22
N TRP A 262 7.83 -2.01 14.36
CA TRP A 262 8.43 -0.79 13.86
C TRP A 262 7.74 0.40 14.52
N ASP A 263 8.45 1.03 15.46
CA ASP A 263 7.97 2.16 16.24
C ASP A 263 8.53 3.48 15.68
N LEU A 264 7.62 4.29 15.13
CA LEU A 264 7.93 5.58 14.53
C LEU A 264 8.36 6.61 15.58
N ASN A 265 7.90 6.45 16.83
CA ASN A 265 8.34 7.16 18.04
C ASN A 265 8.50 8.69 17.89
N ASP A 266 7.49 9.39 17.36
CA ASP A 266 7.51 10.85 17.15
C ASP A 266 7.03 11.62 18.38
N THR A 267 7.83 12.56 18.90
CA THR A 267 7.46 13.37 20.06
C THR A 267 6.81 14.72 19.69
N GLY A 268 6.53 14.97 18.41
CA GLY A 268 5.75 16.12 17.94
C GLY A 268 6.55 17.40 17.71
N THR A 269 7.87 17.36 17.85
CA THR A 269 8.71 18.56 17.72
C THR A 269 9.11 18.89 16.29
N ASN A 270 8.86 18.04 15.27
CA ASN A 270 9.01 18.36 13.83
C ASN A 270 8.44 17.30 12.85
N GLY A 271 7.67 16.29 13.29
CA GLY A 271 7.18 15.24 12.41
C GLY A 271 8.25 14.21 12.05
N ILE A 272 7.95 12.94 12.24
CA ILE A 272 8.72 11.80 11.73
C ILE A 272 7.97 11.27 10.51
N SER A 273 8.59 11.42 9.33
CA SER A 273 8.10 10.85 8.07
C SER A 273 8.98 9.69 7.68
N ASN A 274 8.46 8.47 7.87
CA ASN A 274 9.17 7.26 7.45
C ASN A 274 8.80 6.93 6.01
N ARG A 275 9.78 6.74 5.12
CA ARG A 275 9.52 6.36 3.74
C ARG A 275 10.07 4.98 3.42
N VAL A 276 9.22 4.13 2.87
CA VAL A 276 9.60 2.83 2.31
C VAL A 276 8.90 2.63 0.97
N LYS A 277 9.53 1.95 0.01
CA LYS A 277 8.85 1.68 -1.27
C LYS A 277 7.71 0.67 -1.13
N ARG A 278 7.88 -0.36 -0.30
CA ARG A 278 6.84 -1.38 -0.05
C ARG A 278 7.05 -2.09 1.28
N ILE A 279 5.96 -2.59 1.84
CA ILE A 279 5.97 -3.45 3.02
C ILE A 279 5.42 -4.82 2.60
N THR A 280 6.04 -5.89 3.09
CA THR A 280 5.64 -7.28 2.87
C THR A 280 5.82 -8.08 4.14
N GLY A 281 5.36 -9.32 4.14
CA GLY A 281 5.67 -10.30 5.17
C GLY A 281 4.46 -10.78 5.94
N THR A 282 4.70 -11.69 6.87
CA THR A 282 3.65 -12.49 7.52
C THR A 282 3.05 -11.86 8.78
N GLY A 283 3.50 -10.67 9.22
CA GLY A 283 2.97 -10.06 10.44
C GLY A 283 3.70 -8.81 10.90
N GLY A 284 3.71 -8.58 12.21
CA GLY A 284 4.33 -7.43 12.86
C GLY A 284 3.42 -6.21 12.97
N THR A 285 3.88 -5.22 13.73
CA THR A 285 3.11 -4.02 14.06
C THR A 285 3.91 -2.76 13.74
N ILE A 286 3.28 -1.81 13.06
CA ILE A 286 3.79 -0.44 12.97
C ILE A 286 3.00 0.42 13.96
N THR A 287 3.71 1.17 14.80
CA THR A 287 3.10 1.99 15.86
C THR A 287 3.85 3.30 16.06
N ASN A 288 3.28 4.19 16.86
CA ASN A 288 3.94 5.42 17.29
C ASN A 288 3.80 5.58 18.81
N SER A 289 4.84 5.19 19.54
CA SER A 289 4.87 5.36 21.01
C SER A 289 5.31 6.75 21.48
N GLY A 290 5.62 7.66 20.55
CA GLY A 290 5.85 9.07 20.84
C GLY A 290 4.54 9.86 20.82
N THR A 291 4.51 11.00 21.52
CA THR A 291 3.29 11.80 21.74
C THR A 291 2.83 12.65 20.55
N GLY A 292 3.67 12.83 19.54
CA GLY A 292 3.37 13.56 18.31
C GLY A 292 2.67 12.69 17.27
N ALA A 293 2.13 13.31 16.21
CA ALA A 293 1.57 12.58 15.07
C ALA A 293 2.69 12.18 14.09
N SER A 294 2.76 10.90 13.74
CA SER A 294 3.72 10.36 12.77
C SER A 294 3.11 10.14 11.40
N LEU A 295 3.93 10.18 10.35
CA LEU A 295 3.55 9.80 8.99
C LEU A 295 4.35 8.59 8.48
N LEU A 296 3.65 7.57 8.02
CA LEU A 296 4.21 6.48 7.23
C LEU A 296 3.91 6.69 5.74
N VAL A 297 4.94 6.70 4.91
CA VAL A 297 4.84 6.87 3.46
C VAL A 297 5.28 5.61 2.74
N LEU A 298 4.35 5.05 1.95
CA LEU A 298 4.55 3.88 1.11
C LEU A 298 4.57 4.30 -0.37
N ALA A 299 5.76 4.27 -0.99
CA ALA A 299 5.93 4.66 -2.39
C ALA A 299 5.96 3.44 -3.33
N ALA A 300 4.80 2.82 -3.55
CA ALA A 300 4.69 1.55 -4.28
C ALA A 300 5.45 1.58 -5.62
N ARG A 301 6.36 0.61 -5.80
CA ARG A 301 7.23 0.46 -6.99
C ARG A 301 7.22 -0.93 -7.61
N ASP A 302 6.39 -1.86 -7.13
CA ASP A 302 6.50 -3.28 -7.50
C ASP A 302 5.40 -3.77 -8.42
N THR A 303 5.75 -4.61 -9.39
CA THR A 303 4.81 -5.35 -10.24
C THR A 303 4.26 -6.61 -9.58
N ALA A 304 4.84 -7.06 -8.46
CA ALA A 304 4.48 -8.32 -7.80
C ALA A 304 3.29 -8.21 -6.82
N ASN A 305 2.59 -7.06 -6.73
CA ASN A 305 1.47 -6.83 -5.81
C ASN A 305 1.77 -7.30 -4.38
N PRO A 306 2.69 -6.63 -3.66
CA PRO A 306 3.10 -7.04 -2.30
C PRO A 306 1.91 -7.20 -1.35
N VAL A 307 1.96 -8.29 -0.58
CA VAL A 307 1.01 -8.60 0.50
C VAL A 307 1.70 -8.47 1.84
N TRP A 308 1.03 -7.81 2.79
CA TRP A 308 1.47 -7.73 4.18
C TRP A 308 0.34 -8.08 5.14
N ALA A 309 0.63 -8.97 6.10
CA ALA A 309 -0.33 -9.47 7.08
C ALA A 309 -0.21 -8.85 8.48
N GLY A 310 0.67 -7.86 8.65
CA GLY A 310 0.79 -7.09 9.89
C GLY A 310 -0.25 -5.99 10.03
N ASN A 311 -0.18 -5.25 11.13
CA ASN A 311 -1.08 -4.15 11.44
C ASN A 311 -0.35 -2.82 11.62
N ILE A 312 -1.12 -1.74 11.45
CA ILE A 312 -0.71 -0.36 11.74
C ILE A 312 -1.69 0.11 12.81
N GLN A 313 -1.18 0.65 13.89
CA GLN A 313 -1.97 1.11 15.02
C GLN A 313 -1.38 2.39 15.60
N ASP A 314 -2.20 3.16 16.28
CA ASP A 314 -1.69 4.23 17.12
C ASP A 314 -0.96 3.62 18.34
N GLY A 315 -0.03 4.40 18.90
CA GLY A 315 0.52 4.13 20.23
C GLY A 315 0.02 5.19 21.18
N THR A 316 0.93 6.01 21.71
CA THR A 316 0.56 7.21 22.46
C THR A 316 0.19 8.35 21.51
N GLY A 317 0.88 8.45 20.38
CA GLY A 317 0.59 9.36 19.28
C GLY A 317 -0.06 8.64 18.10
N THR A 318 -0.58 9.44 17.18
CA THR A 318 -1.29 8.92 16.00
C THR A 318 -0.31 8.51 14.91
N VAL A 319 -0.76 7.57 14.06
CA VAL A 319 -0.10 7.22 12.80
C VAL A 319 -1.00 7.61 11.64
N ALA A 320 -0.48 8.42 10.71
CA ALA A 320 -1.09 8.66 9.41
C ALA A 320 -0.40 7.80 8.34
N LEU A 321 -1.13 7.46 7.28
CA LEU A 321 -0.64 6.63 6.18
C LEU A 321 -0.75 7.41 4.86
N THR A 322 0.31 7.39 4.06
CA THR A 322 0.25 7.85 2.66
C THR A 322 0.76 6.77 1.74
N ILE A 323 -0.07 6.36 0.81
CA ILE A 323 0.30 5.55 -0.36
C ILE A 323 0.53 6.54 -1.50
N GLN A 324 1.69 6.52 -2.15
CA GLN A 324 2.03 7.52 -3.18
C GLN A 324 2.78 6.95 -4.37
N TYR A 325 2.91 7.73 -5.44
CA TYR A 325 3.71 7.36 -6.60
C TYR A 325 5.17 7.07 -6.24
N GLY A 326 5.61 5.93 -6.75
CA GLY A 326 6.99 5.48 -6.70
C GLY A 326 7.56 5.29 -8.12
N GLY A 327 7.19 6.08 -9.12
CA GLY A 327 7.73 5.87 -10.49
C GLY A 327 6.93 4.88 -11.34
N SER A 328 5.83 4.34 -10.82
CA SER A 328 4.79 3.63 -11.58
C SER A 328 3.43 3.87 -10.91
N VAL A 329 2.36 3.89 -11.70
CA VAL A 329 0.97 4.09 -11.26
C VAL A 329 0.23 2.77 -11.22
N ASN A 330 -0.90 2.72 -10.52
CA ASN A 330 -1.72 1.50 -10.35
C ASN A 330 -0.99 0.32 -9.69
N GLN A 331 0.10 0.56 -8.97
CA GLN A 331 0.77 -0.49 -8.21
C GLN A 331 -0.06 -0.83 -6.97
N VAL A 332 -0.25 -2.12 -6.74
CA VAL A 332 -1.09 -2.61 -5.63
C VAL A 332 -0.25 -2.85 -4.39
N MET A 333 -0.71 -2.33 -3.26
CA MET A 333 -0.29 -2.78 -1.93
C MET A 333 -1.48 -3.43 -1.23
N GLN A 334 -1.39 -4.74 -1.02
CA GLN A 334 -2.44 -5.52 -0.40
C GLN A 334 -2.16 -5.68 1.10
N PHE A 335 -3.14 -5.31 1.91
CA PHE A 335 -3.11 -5.45 3.36
C PHE A 335 -4.03 -6.59 3.80
N SER A 336 -3.58 -7.43 4.73
CA SER A 336 -4.38 -8.57 5.23
C SER A 336 -4.48 -8.64 6.75
N GLY A 337 -3.72 -7.81 7.47
CA GLY A 337 -3.89 -7.61 8.92
C GLY A 337 -4.82 -6.44 9.24
N ALA A 338 -5.54 -6.52 10.36
CA ALA A 338 -6.49 -5.48 10.77
C ALA A 338 -5.77 -4.23 11.31
N HIS A 339 -6.03 -3.07 10.70
CA HIS A 339 -5.45 -1.78 11.10
C HIS A 339 -6.38 -1.01 12.07
N THR A 340 -5.80 -0.21 12.97
CA THR A 340 -6.55 0.57 13.97
C THR A 340 -6.08 2.01 14.16
N TYR A 341 -5.13 2.48 13.35
CA TYR A 341 -4.61 3.86 13.41
C TYR A 341 -5.68 4.91 13.08
N SER A 342 -5.58 6.09 13.68
CA SER A 342 -6.58 7.16 13.52
C SER A 342 -6.15 8.32 12.62
N GLY A 343 -4.86 8.45 12.31
CA GLY A 343 -4.39 9.47 11.36
C GLY A 343 -4.91 9.20 9.94
N ASP A 344 -4.98 10.25 9.12
CA ASP A 344 -5.56 10.15 7.77
C ASP A 344 -4.80 9.16 6.88
N THR A 345 -5.56 8.43 6.06
CA THR A 345 -5.05 7.57 4.98
C THR A 345 -5.17 8.32 3.67
N ASN A 346 -4.04 8.68 3.07
CA ASN A 346 -3.98 9.35 1.77
C ASN A 346 -3.57 8.35 0.69
N ILE A 347 -4.42 8.14 -0.32
CA ILE A 347 -4.13 7.24 -1.45
C ILE A 347 -3.85 8.07 -2.70
N ARG A 348 -2.58 8.21 -3.05
CA ARG A 348 -2.09 8.99 -4.20
C ARG A 348 -1.58 8.02 -5.27
N GLU A 349 -2.22 8.03 -6.44
CA GLU A 349 -1.73 7.45 -7.72
C GLU A 349 -1.56 5.91 -7.77
N ASN A 350 -1.74 5.21 -6.64
CA ASN A 350 -1.55 3.77 -6.47
C ASN A 350 -2.77 3.13 -5.79
N VAL A 351 -2.78 1.80 -5.70
CA VAL A 351 -3.91 1.03 -5.19
C VAL A 351 -3.64 0.54 -3.77
N MET A 352 -4.52 0.92 -2.83
CA MET A 352 -4.63 0.28 -1.52
C MET A 352 -5.67 -0.83 -1.61
N GLN A 353 -5.24 -2.09 -1.49
CA GLN A 353 -6.12 -3.23 -1.67
C GLN A 353 -6.32 -4.02 -0.37
N ALA A 354 -7.55 -4.47 -0.12
CA ALA A 354 -7.83 -5.42 0.96
C ALA A 354 -7.49 -6.85 0.55
N GLY A 355 -6.85 -7.59 1.45
CA GLY A 355 -6.57 -9.03 1.35
C GLY A 355 -7.47 -9.89 2.24
N ALA A 356 -8.27 -9.26 3.10
CA ALA A 356 -9.26 -9.90 3.98
C ALA A 356 -10.35 -8.88 4.38
N ALA A 357 -11.40 -9.37 5.06
CA ALA A 357 -12.42 -8.51 5.64
C ALA A 357 -11.88 -7.79 6.89
N ASN A 358 -12.36 -6.57 7.16
CA ASN A 358 -11.98 -5.75 8.32
C ASN A 358 -10.48 -5.45 8.43
N VAL A 359 -9.81 -5.27 7.28
CA VAL A 359 -8.40 -4.90 7.20
C VAL A 359 -8.22 -3.40 7.38
N PHE A 360 -9.01 -2.59 6.68
CA PHE A 360 -8.85 -1.14 6.70
C PHE A 360 -9.25 -0.53 8.05
N SER A 361 -8.61 0.58 8.42
CA SER A 361 -8.82 1.18 9.74
C SER A 361 -10.19 1.87 9.83
N PRO A 362 -11.08 1.44 10.74
CA PRO A 362 -12.37 2.10 10.97
C PRO A 362 -12.23 3.45 11.68
N ASN A 363 -11.01 3.83 12.08
CA ASN A 363 -10.71 5.06 12.81
C ASN A 363 -10.08 6.15 11.93
N SER A 364 -9.71 5.83 10.68
CA SER A 364 -8.96 6.72 9.80
C SER A 364 -9.87 7.32 8.71
N ASN A 365 -9.69 8.60 8.40
CA ASN A 365 -10.29 9.18 7.19
C ASN A 365 -9.47 8.75 5.97
N PHE A 366 -10.12 8.09 5.03
CA PHE A 366 -9.54 7.74 3.73
C PHE A 366 -9.80 8.88 2.76
N VAL A 367 -8.73 9.51 2.33
CA VAL A 367 -8.72 10.59 1.34
C VAL A 367 -8.03 10.09 0.09
N ILE A 368 -8.66 10.26 -1.07
CA ILE A 368 -8.05 10.01 -2.37
C ILE A 368 -7.82 11.37 -3.04
N PRO A 369 -6.66 12.02 -2.77
CA PRO A 369 -6.45 13.42 -3.13
C PRO A 369 -5.91 13.62 -4.56
N ASN A 370 -5.86 14.88 -5.00
CA ASN A 370 -5.44 15.35 -6.31
C ASN A 370 -4.03 14.94 -6.73
N HIS A 371 -3.97 14.00 -7.68
CA HIS A 371 -2.79 13.68 -8.47
C HIS A 371 -3.18 13.17 -9.87
N ASN A 372 -2.36 13.49 -10.88
CA ASN A 372 -2.55 13.26 -12.33
C ASN A 372 -2.94 11.83 -12.79
N PHE A 373 -3.00 10.84 -11.89
CA PHE A 373 -3.20 9.43 -12.23
C PHE A 373 -4.21 8.67 -11.34
N GLY A 374 -4.91 9.37 -10.42
CA GLY A 374 -6.00 8.82 -9.58
C GLY A 374 -5.57 7.71 -8.59
N GLY A 375 -5.67 7.95 -7.29
CA GLY A 375 -5.51 6.87 -6.30
C GLY A 375 -6.71 5.92 -6.29
N LYS A 376 -6.52 4.66 -5.87
CA LYS A 376 -7.60 3.67 -5.80
C LYS A 376 -7.70 3.00 -4.43
N LEU A 377 -8.91 2.99 -3.87
CA LEU A 377 -9.26 2.12 -2.76
C LEU A 377 -9.95 0.88 -3.33
N ASP A 378 -9.34 -0.30 -3.15
CA ASP A 378 -9.86 -1.56 -3.69
C ASP A 378 -10.22 -2.52 -2.54
N LEU A 379 -11.50 -2.86 -2.43
CA LEU A 379 -11.99 -3.81 -1.43
C LEU A 379 -11.74 -5.26 -1.81
N ASN A 380 -11.45 -5.54 -3.09
CA ASN A 380 -11.15 -6.88 -3.58
C ASN A 380 -12.17 -7.94 -3.11
N SER A 381 -13.46 -7.58 -3.12
CA SER A 381 -14.55 -8.43 -2.62
C SER A 381 -14.52 -8.80 -1.13
N PHE A 382 -13.79 -8.05 -0.30
CA PHE A 382 -13.84 -8.18 1.16
C PHE A 382 -14.55 -6.99 1.80
N ASN A 383 -15.56 -7.27 2.64
CA ASN A 383 -16.26 -6.24 3.40
C ASN A 383 -15.29 -5.52 4.35
N ASN A 384 -15.26 -4.19 4.28
CA ASN A 384 -14.35 -3.37 5.06
C ASN A 384 -15.06 -2.13 5.61
N THR A 385 -14.57 -1.67 6.76
CA THR A 385 -15.03 -0.45 7.41
C THR A 385 -13.88 0.54 7.46
N ILE A 386 -14.14 1.78 7.06
CA ILE A 386 -13.22 2.91 7.18
C ILE A 386 -13.84 4.00 8.05
N GLY A 387 -13.01 4.88 8.58
CA GLY A 387 -13.46 6.01 9.39
C GLY A 387 -14.33 6.97 8.58
N SER A 388 -13.84 7.55 7.50
CA SER A 388 -14.67 8.28 6.52
C SER A 388 -14.04 8.19 5.14
N LEU A 389 -14.80 8.49 4.08
CA LEU A 389 -14.30 8.55 2.71
C LEU A 389 -14.41 9.98 2.19
N GLY A 390 -13.33 10.51 1.65
CA GLY A 390 -13.30 11.80 0.98
C GLY A 390 -12.34 11.83 -0.20
N GLY A 391 -12.40 12.92 -0.95
CA GLY A 391 -11.50 13.20 -2.06
C GLY A 391 -11.81 14.57 -2.65
N ASP A 392 -10.93 15.05 -3.50
CA ASP A 392 -11.06 16.34 -4.19
C ASP A 392 -11.06 16.19 -5.72
N GLU A 393 -10.92 14.96 -6.26
CA GLU A 393 -10.87 14.71 -7.71
C GLU A 393 -11.92 13.72 -8.25
N PRO A 394 -12.52 14.01 -9.42
CA PRO A 394 -13.44 13.09 -10.12
C PRO A 394 -12.81 11.75 -10.55
N ASP A 395 -11.49 11.71 -10.73
CA ASP A 395 -10.77 10.50 -11.15
C ASP A 395 -10.44 9.54 -10.00
N ALA A 396 -10.77 9.90 -8.76
CA ALA A 396 -10.62 9.01 -7.61
C ALA A 396 -11.52 7.77 -7.77
N GLN A 397 -11.00 6.57 -7.46
CA GLN A 397 -11.76 5.33 -7.64
C GLN A 397 -11.89 4.54 -6.34
N VAL A 398 -13.09 4.03 -6.10
CA VAL A 398 -13.35 2.95 -5.15
C VAL A 398 -13.84 1.73 -5.92
N LEU A 399 -13.13 0.62 -5.77
CA LEU A 399 -13.45 -0.67 -6.39
C LEU A 399 -14.01 -1.60 -5.32
N LEU A 400 -15.31 -1.89 -5.35
CA LEU A 400 -15.96 -2.72 -4.34
C LEU A 400 -15.76 -4.22 -4.58
N GLY A 401 -15.61 -4.65 -5.84
CA GLY A 401 -15.81 -6.05 -6.20
C GLY A 401 -17.24 -6.46 -5.83
N THR A 402 -17.40 -7.55 -5.06
CA THR A 402 -18.70 -7.98 -4.50
C THR A 402 -18.95 -7.49 -3.07
N ALA A 403 -18.05 -6.68 -2.50
CA ALA A 403 -18.08 -6.32 -1.07
C ALA A 403 -18.85 -5.05 -0.75
N THR A 404 -19.23 -4.92 0.52
CA THR A 404 -19.77 -3.70 1.09
C THR A 404 -18.68 -2.83 1.72
N LEU A 405 -18.62 -1.56 1.32
CA LEU A 405 -17.85 -0.52 2.03
C LEU A 405 -18.71 0.09 3.14
N THR A 406 -18.24 0.08 4.39
CA THR A 406 -18.83 0.87 5.47
C THR A 406 -18.00 2.11 5.75
N THR A 407 -18.61 3.30 5.77
CA THR A 407 -17.89 4.58 5.93
C THR A 407 -18.68 5.60 6.77
N GLY A 408 -17.98 6.52 7.44
CA GLY A 408 -18.55 7.65 8.19
C GLY A 408 -18.40 7.58 9.71
N GLY A 409 -17.72 6.54 10.24
CA GLY A 409 -17.41 6.35 11.66
C GLY A 409 -16.65 7.49 12.35
N THR A 410 -15.90 8.34 11.62
CA THR A 410 -15.26 9.53 12.22
C THR A 410 -16.23 10.70 12.43
N ASN A 411 -17.47 10.60 11.94
CA ASN A 411 -18.49 11.65 11.97
C ASN A 411 -18.09 12.95 11.25
N ALA A 412 -17.07 12.90 10.40
CA ALA A 412 -16.68 14.03 9.56
C ALA A 412 -17.70 14.24 8.45
N ASP A 413 -17.93 15.50 8.08
CA ASP A 413 -18.56 15.84 6.80
C ASP A 413 -17.51 15.66 5.71
N THR A 414 -17.81 14.82 4.72
CA THR A 414 -16.89 14.53 3.61
C THR A 414 -17.58 14.60 2.26
N THR A 415 -16.82 14.95 1.23
CA THR A 415 -17.25 14.90 -0.16
C THR A 415 -16.37 13.92 -0.90
N PHE A 416 -16.97 13.06 -1.72
CA PHE A 416 -16.26 12.19 -2.64
C PHE A 416 -16.76 12.44 -4.07
N PRO A 417 -15.95 13.11 -4.91
CA PRO A 417 -16.29 13.39 -6.30
C PRO A 417 -15.97 12.25 -7.26
N GLY A 418 -15.24 11.23 -6.79
CA GLY A 418 -14.83 10.09 -7.58
C GLY A 418 -15.93 9.07 -7.87
N VAL A 419 -15.55 7.98 -8.54
CA VAL A 419 -16.45 6.88 -8.91
C VAL A 419 -16.29 5.70 -7.95
N ILE A 420 -17.40 5.24 -7.40
CA ILE A 420 -17.53 3.96 -6.70
C ILE A 420 -18.11 2.94 -7.70
N SER A 421 -17.50 1.76 -7.82
CA SER A 421 -17.87 0.74 -8.84
C SER A 421 -17.82 -0.70 -8.29
N GLY A 422 -18.48 -1.63 -8.98
CA GLY A 422 -18.52 -3.06 -8.63
C GLY A 422 -19.94 -3.56 -8.31
N THR A 423 -20.11 -4.85 -8.08
CA THR A 423 -21.43 -5.41 -7.72
C THR A 423 -21.76 -5.33 -6.23
N GLY A 424 -20.78 -4.90 -5.44
CA GLY A 424 -20.91 -4.63 -4.02
C GLY A 424 -21.71 -3.37 -3.69
N GLY A 425 -21.87 -3.10 -2.39
CA GLY A 425 -22.74 -2.03 -1.88
C GLY A 425 -22.06 -1.03 -0.96
N LEU A 426 -22.83 -0.06 -0.47
CA LEU A 426 -22.38 1.01 0.41
C LEU A 426 -23.18 1.03 1.72
N THR A 427 -22.50 1.22 2.85
CA THR A 427 -23.14 1.50 4.14
C THR A 427 -22.60 2.79 4.74
N LYS A 428 -23.46 3.80 4.86
CA LYS A 428 -23.17 5.05 5.54
C LYS A 428 -23.53 4.95 7.02
N VAL A 429 -22.55 5.22 7.88
CA VAL A 429 -22.67 5.28 9.35
C VAL A 429 -22.20 6.64 9.88
N GLY A 430 -22.29 6.85 11.20
CA GLY A 430 -21.87 8.07 11.87
C GLY A 430 -22.72 9.31 11.55
N ALA A 431 -22.56 10.36 12.35
CA ALA A 431 -23.42 11.54 12.33
C ALA A 431 -23.14 12.53 11.18
N GLY A 432 -21.95 12.48 10.58
CA GLY A 432 -21.53 13.40 9.52
C GLY A 432 -22.32 13.23 8.21
N THR A 433 -22.17 14.20 7.33
CA THR A 433 -22.71 14.23 5.97
C THR A 433 -21.69 13.65 5.01
N PHE A 434 -22.06 12.57 4.30
CA PHE A 434 -21.27 12.05 3.20
C PHE A 434 -21.90 12.48 1.88
N THR A 435 -21.20 13.31 1.12
CA THR A 435 -21.66 13.86 -0.16
C THR A 435 -21.01 13.10 -1.31
N LEU A 436 -21.84 12.47 -2.14
CA LEU A 436 -21.43 11.86 -3.40
C LEU A 436 -21.78 12.81 -4.54
N THR A 437 -20.78 13.24 -5.31
CA THR A 437 -20.98 14.13 -6.47
C THR A 437 -20.51 13.50 -7.79
N GLY A 438 -19.83 12.35 -7.73
CA GLY A 438 -19.48 11.57 -8.92
C GLY A 438 -20.59 10.62 -9.32
N THR A 439 -20.67 10.30 -10.62
CA THR A 439 -21.55 9.24 -11.15
C THR A 439 -21.00 7.88 -10.72
N ASN A 440 -21.72 7.20 -9.82
CA ASN A 440 -21.28 5.91 -9.31
C ASN A 440 -21.86 4.77 -10.17
N THR A 441 -21.11 3.68 -10.30
CA THR A 441 -21.47 2.53 -11.16
C THR A 441 -21.56 1.23 -10.39
N TYR A 442 -21.58 1.30 -9.05
CA TYR A 442 -21.84 0.11 -8.25
C TYR A 442 -23.30 -0.31 -8.39
N THR A 443 -23.58 -1.61 -8.24
CA THR A 443 -24.95 -2.14 -8.42
C THR A 443 -25.55 -2.75 -7.16
N GLY A 444 -24.76 -2.89 -6.09
CA GLY A 444 -25.24 -3.42 -4.81
C GLY A 444 -25.99 -2.37 -3.97
N ASP A 445 -26.61 -2.86 -2.90
CA ASP A 445 -27.48 -2.06 -2.03
C ASP A 445 -26.74 -0.90 -1.32
N THR A 446 -27.48 0.17 -1.06
CA THR A 446 -27.04 1.30 -0.23
C THR A 446 -27.83 1.35 1.07
N THR A 447 -27.13 1.35 2.21
CA THR A 447 -27.73 1.47 3.55
C THR A 447 -27.28 2.76 4.22
N VAL A 448 -28.22 3.55 4.73
CA VAL A 448 -27.97 4.77 5.51
C VAL A 448 -28.41 4.56 6.95
N SER A 449 -27.44 4.20 7.79
CA SER A 449 -27.67 3.86 9.20
C SER A 449 -27.64 5.07 10.13
N ALA A 450 -26.92 6.14 9.78
CA ALA A 450 -26.86 7.38 10.54
C ALA A 450 -26.36 8.56 9.69
N GLY A 451 -26.57 9.78 10.20
CA GLY A 451 -26.11 11.02 9.56
C GLY A 451 -26.86 11.32 8.27
N VAL A 452 -26.19 11.97 7.32
CA VAL A 452 -26.77 12.34 6.02
C VAL A 452 -25.95 11.73 4.89
N LEU A 453 -26.62 11.13 3.90
CA LEU A 453 -26.06 10.81 2.59
C LEU A 453 -26.60 11.83 1.57
N ALA A 454 -25.76 12.75 1.13
CA ALA A 454 -26.12 13.75 0.12
C ALA A 454 -25.73 13.25 -1.28
N VAL A 455 -26.61 13.41 -2.26
CA VAL A 455 -26.47 12.86 -3.62
C VAL A 455 -26.96 13.87 -4.66
N ASP A 456 -26.28 13.97 -5.80
CA ASP A 456 -26.63 14.94 -6.86
C ASP A 456 -27.63 14.43 -7.91
N GLY A 457 -28.22 13.24 -7.68
CA GLY A 457 -29.11 12.57 -8.63
C GLY A 457 -28.32 11.83 -9.70
N ASP A 458 -28.37 10.49 -9.68
CA ASP A 458 -27.51 9.52 -10.40
C ASP A 458 -26.19 9.20 -9.66
N ALA A 459 -26.19 9.33 -8.33
CA ALA A 459 -25.05 8.96 -7.50
C ALA A 459 -25.21 7.58 -6.84
N LEU A 460 -26.39 6.97 -6.88
CA LEU A 460 -26.65 5.66 -6.30
C LEU A 460 -26.91 4.60 -7.39
N ALA A 461 -27.00 3.35 -6.97
CA ALA A 461 -27.31 2.25 -7.87
C ALA A 461 -28.81 2.29 -8.25
N ASP A 462 -29.13 2.71 -9.48
CA ASP A 462 -30.51 2.81 -9.99
C ASP A 462 -31.35 1.54 -9.79
N SER A 463 -30.74 0.37 -10.00
CA SER A 463 -31.40 -0.94 -9.81
C SER A 463 -31.27 -1.48 -8.38
N GLY A 464 -30.49 -0.82 -7.55
CA GLY A 464 -30.17 -1.23 -6.18
C GLY A 464 -31.32 -0.94 -5.20
N LYS A 465 -31.17 -1.51 -4.01
CA LYS A 465 -32.05 -1.22 -2.87
C LYS A 465 -31.43 -0.15 -1.98
N LEU A 466 -32.23 0.87 -1.66
CA LEU A 466 -31.89 1.91 -0.67
C LEU A 466 -32.57 1.59 0.68
N VAL A 467 -31.78 1.48 1.75
CA VAL A 467 -32.28 1.26 3.12
C VAL A 467 -31.95 2.47 3.99
N ILE A 468 -32.97 3.12 4.54
CA ILE A 468 -32.81 4.19 5.53
C ILE A 468 -33.18 3.60 6.91
N SER A 469 -32.17 3.26 7.71
CA SER A 469 -32.34 2.58 9.00
C SER A 469 -32.06 3.47 10.22
N GLY A 470 -31.60 4.70 10.02
CA GLY A 470 -31.40 5.68 11.11
C GLY A 470 -30.82 7.04 10.70
N GLY A 471 -30.42 7.23 9.44
CA GLY A 471 -29.99 8.53 8.92
C GLY A 471 -31.00 9.17 7.97
N LYS A 472 -30.51 10.09 7.13
CA LYS A 472 -31.28 10.75 6.07
C LYS A 472 -30.57 10.66 4.72
N VAL A 473 -31.36 10.73 3.64
CA VAL A 473 -30.86 10.94 2.29
C VAL A 473 -31.23 12.35 1.83
N ALA A 474 -30.28 13.08 1.26
CA ALA A 474 -30.44 14.46 0.84
C ALA A 474 -30.14 14.62 -0.66
N PRO A 475 -31.10 14.28 -1.54
CA PRO A 475 -30.97 14.51 -2.97
C PRO A 475 -31.06 16.02 -3.30
N THR A 476 -30.30 16.49 -4.27
CA THR A 476 -30.47 17.82 -4.92
C THR A 476 -31.21 17.75 -6.25
N GLY A 477 -31.19 16.58 -6.91
CA GLY A 477 -31.92 16.25 -8.14
C GLY A 477 -32.88 15.06 -7.97
N THR A 478 -33.16 14.34 -9.05
CA THR A 478 -33.90 13.06 -8.99
C THR A 478 -32.90 11.92 -8.92
N GLU A 479 -32.94 11.12 -7.86
CA GLU A 479 -32.14 9.91 -7.68
C GLU A 479 -33.02 8.68 -7.88
N MET A 480 -32.63 7.76 -8.75
CA MET A 480 -33.43 6.59 -9.11
C MET A 480 -33.08 5.41 -8.21
N MET A 481 -34.07 4.62 -7.80
CA MET A 481 -33.84 3.41 -7.00
C MET A 481 -34.83 2.30 -7.38
N GLY A 482 -34.34 1.05 -7.41
CA GLY A 482 -35.16 -0.12 -7.68
C GLY A 482 -36.13 -0.40 -6.54
N SER A 483 -35.70 -0.18 -5.30
CA SER A 483 -36.57 -0.27 -4.12
C SER A 483 -36.08 0.61 -2.96
N LEU A 484 -37.02 1.06 -2.14
CA LEU A 484 -36.75 1.86 -0.94
C LEU A 484 -37.29 1.14 0.31
N PHE A 485 -36.49 1.14 1.38
CA PHE A 485 -36.85 0.56 2.66
C PHE A 485 -36.62 1.55 3.80
N PHE A 486 -37.54 1.56 4.76
CA PHE A 486 -37.37 2.22 6.06
C PHE A 486 -37.15 1.14 7.12
N GLY A 487 -35.91 0.99 7.57
CA GLY A 487 -35.48 -0.19 8.31
C GLY A 487 -35.78 -1.47 7.51
N ALA A 488 -36.66 -2.31 8.03
CA ALA A 488 -37.05 -3.57 7.38
C ALA A 488 -38.28 -3.45 6.46
N VAL A 489 -38.94 -2.28 6.41
CA VAL A 489 -40.23 -2.12 5.71
C VAL A 489 -40.02 -1.52 4.32
N GLN A 490 -40.36 -2.27 3.28
CA GLN A 490 -40.37 -1.77 1.90
C GLN A 490 -41.45 -0.71 1.72
N GLN A 491 -41.11 0.35 1.00
CA GLN A 491 -42.01 1.43 0.64
C GLN A 491 -42.59 1.22 -0.77
N ALA A 492 -43.73 1.85 -1.04
CA ALA A 492 -44.34 1.81 -2.36
C ALA A 492 -43.54 2.61 -3.40
N ASN A 493 -43.71 2.27 -4.68
CA ASN A 493 -43.16 3.03 -5.80
C ASN A 493 -43.73 4.46 -5.79
N GLY A 494 -42.93 5.42 -6.24
CA GLY A 494 -43.27 6.84 -6.27
C GLY A 494 -42.10 7.77 -5.94
N THR A 495 -42.37 9.06 -5.87
CA THR A 495 -41.38 10.08 -5.45
C THR A 495 -41.41 10.26 -3.93
N TRP A 496 -40.24 10.17 -3.31
CA TRP A 496 -40.02 10.34 -1.88
C TRP A 496 -39.05 11.49 -1.63
N GLY A 497 -39.30 12.35 -0.65
CA GLY A 497 -38.45 13.51 -0.41
C GLY A 497 -38.81 14.31 0.83
N ALA A 498 -38.09 15.41 1.02
CA ALA A 498 -38.34 16.35 2.12
C ALA A 498 -39.43 17.38 1.73
N SER A 499 -39.98 18.07 2.72
CA SER A 499 -40.89 19.20 2.53
C SER A 499 -40.29 20.23 1.57
N GLY A 500 -41.03 20.56 0.51
CA GLY A 500 -40.58 21.49 -0.53
C GLY A 500 -39.83 20.85 -1.71
N SER A 501 -39.58 19.54 -1.70
CA SER A 501 -38.96 18.82 -2.83
C SER A 501 -39.89 18.57 -4.03
N GLY A 502 -41.21 18.65 -3.81
CA GLY A 502 -42.21 18.25 -4.80
C GLY A 502 -42.51 16.75 -4.84
N ALA A 503 -41.95 15.95 -3.93
CA ALA A 503 -42.28 14.53 -3.79
C ALA A 503 -43.73 14.29 -3.38
N ALA A 504 -44.32 13.18 -3.86
CA ALA A 504 -45.65 12.72 -3.46
C ALA A 504 -45.64 12.20 -2.01
N HIS A 505 -44.54 11.56 -1.59
CA HIS A 505 -44.35 11.06 -0.25
C HIS A 505 -43.32 11.90 0.51
N ILE A 506 -43.81 12.73 1.43
CA ILE A 506 -42.98 13.65 2.22
C ILE A 506 -42.62 13.03 3.57
N ASP A 507 -41.32 12.98 3.90
CA ASP A 507 -40.83 12.54 5.20
C ASP A 507 -39.51 13.23 5.58
N ASP A 508 -39.61 14.35 6.29
CA ASP A 508 -38.45 15.13 6.79
C ASP A 508 -37.62 14.40 7.84
N THR A 509 -38.09 13.27 8.37
CA THR A 509 -37.29 12.47 9.32
C THR A 509 -36.28 11.60 8.61
N ARG A 510 -36.51 11.28 7.34
CA ARG A 510 -35.66 10.39 6.50
C ARG A 510 -35.09 11.06 5.28
N PHE A 511 -35.64 12.20 4.87
CA PHE A 511 -35.16 12.97 3.73
C PHE A 511 -34.78 14.39 4.15
N ALA A 512 -33.85 14.96 3.39
CA ALA A 512 -33.48 16.37 3.40
C ALA A 512 -33.19 16.79 1.94
N GLY A 513 -32.67 18.01 1.73
CA GLY A 513 -32.38 18.51 0.38
C GLY A 513 -33.61 18.99 -0.37
N THR A 514 -33.41 19.29 -1.65
CA THR A 514 -34.42 19.88 -2.54
C THR A 514 -34.91 18.93 -3.62
N GLY A 515 -34.23 17.80 -3.80
CA GLY A 515 -34.54 16.77 -4.78
C GLY A 515 -35.43 15.66 -4.24
N VAL A 516 -35.57 14.58 -5.01
CA VAL A 516 -36.42 13.43 -4.70
C VAL A 516 -35.70 12.11 -4.96
N ILE A 517 -36.08 11.07 -4.22
CA ILE A 517 -35.82 9.66 -4.56
C ILE A 517 -37.01 9.15 -5.37
N GLN A 518 -36.78 8.72 -6.60
CA GLN A 518 -37.78 8.08 -7.45
C GLN A 518 -37.64 6.56 -7.33
N VAL A 519 -38.66 5.91 -6.77
CA VAL A 519 -38.67 4.45 -6.54
C VAL A 519 -39.51 3.76 -7.60
N GLY A 520 -38.91 2.80 -8.30
CA GLY A 520 -39.62 1.90 -9.21
C GLY A 520 -40.24 2.56 -10.44
N ALA A 521 -39.70 3.71 -10.89
CA ALA A 521 -39.81 4.09 -12.30
C ALA A 521 -38.73 3.32 -13.06
N ALA A 522 -39.10 2.66 -14.15
CA ALA A 522 -38.11 2.01 -14.99
C ALA A 522 -37.26 3.09 -15.67
N SER A 523 -35.95 2.88 -15.66
CA SER A 523 -34.97 3.59 -16.46
C SER A 523 -35.44 3.81 -17.90
N GLY A 524 -35.29 5.05 -18.40
CA GLY A 524 -35.32 5.40 -19.82
C GLY A 524 -36.70 5.58 -20.47
N PHE A 525 -37.56 4.56 -20.41
CA PHE A 525 -38.79 4.53 -21.21
C PHE A 525 -39.91 5.41 -20.65
N ASP A 526 -40.19 5.33 -19.34
CA ASP A 526 -41.31 6.03 -18.71
C ASP A 526 -41.14 7.56 -18.79
N SER A 527 -39.91 8.06 -18.61
CA SER A 527 -39.59 9.49 -18.74
C SER A 527 -39.65 10.01 -20.18
N TRP A 528 -39.26 9.19 -21.16
CA TRP A 528 -39.47 9.51 -22.58
C TRP A 528 -40.97 9.49 -22.94
N ALA A 529 -41.72 8.50 -22.44
CA ALA A 529 -43.13 8.32 -22.72
C ALA A 529 -43.97 9.51 -22.21
N ASP A 530 -43.68 9.99 -21.00
CA ASP A 530 -44.35 11.17 -20.45
C ASP A 530 -43.96 12.48 -21.15
N ALA A 531 -42.71 12.62 -21.59
CA ALA A 531 -42.26 13.78 -22.36
C ALA A 531 -42.84 13.85 -23.79
N ASN A 532 -43.28 12.71 -24.33
CA ASN A 532 -43.77 12.57 -25.71
C ASN A 532 -45.25 12.15 -25.81
N GLY A 533 -46.00 12.14 -24.71
CA GLY A 533 -47.45 11.90 -24.69
C GLY A 533 -47.87 10.43 -24.88
N ALA A 534 -46.99 9.48 -24.56
CA ALA A 534 -47.18 8.04 -24.66
C ALA A 534 -47.45 7.35 -23.30
N THR A 535 -48.03 8.07 -22.34
CA THR A 535 -48.32 7.60 -20.98
C THR A 535 -49.16 6.31 -20.96
N GLY A 536 -48.67 5.26 -20.30
CA GLY A 536 -49.38 3.99 -20.08
C GLY A 536 -48.82 2.75 -20.81
N GLN A 537 -47.71 2.88 -21.54
CA GLN A 537 -46.95 1.73 -22.05
C GLN A 537 -45.91 1.28 -21.01
N THR A 538 -45.45 0.01 -21.05
CA THR A 538 -44.48 -0.54 -20.07
C THR A 538 -43.18 -0.95 -20.76
N ALA A 539 -42.04 -0.84 -20.06
CA ALA A 539 -40.69 -1.16 -20.57
C ALA A 539 -40.49 -2.59 -21.12
N ASP A 540 -41.34 -3.55 -20.75
CA ASP A 540 -41.26 -4.94 -21.19
C ASP A 540 -41.93 -5.21 -22.55
N GLN A 541 -42.22 -4.16 -23.32
CA GLN A 541 -42.81 -4.25 -24.65
C GLN A 541 -41.74 -4.08 -25.74
N ASP A 542 -40.88 -5.10 -25.86
CA ASP A 542 -40.22 -5.43 -27.13
C ASP A 542 -41.28 -6.11 -28.03
N HIS A 543 -41.99 -5.31 -28.82
CA HIS A 543 -43.16 -5.78 -29.56
C HIS A 543 -42.85 -6.74 -30.72
N ASP A 544 -41.57 -7.03 -31.06
CA ASP A 544 -41.18 -8.14 -31.96
C ASP A 544 -40.16 -9.15 -31.40
N ASN A 545 -39.72 -8.96 -30.15
CA ASN A 545 -38.87 -9.87 -29.36
C ASN A 545 -37.49 -10.14 -30.00
N ASP A 546 -36.85 -9.10 -30.56
CA ASP A 546 -35.51 -9.14 -31.16
C ASP A 546 -34.37 -8.67 -30.21
N GLY A 547 -34.74 -8.10 -29.06
CA GLY A 547 -33.84 -7.73 -27.97
C GLY A 547 -33.08 -6.41 -28.14
N VAL A 548 -33.61 -5.43 -28.89
CA VAL A 548 -33.06 -4.05 -28.94
C VAL A 548 -34.15 -2.96 -28.92
N ASP A 549 -34.12 -2.07 -27.91
CA ASP A 549 -35.12 -1.01 -27.69
C ASP A 549 -34.91 0.22 -28.61
N ASN A 550 -35.69 0.33 -29.70
CA ASN A 550 -35.54 1.45 -30.65
C ASN A 550 -36.81 2.21 -31.07
N GLY A 551 -38.01 1.82 -30.62
CA GLY A 551 -39.22 2.66 -30.68
C GLY A 551 -39.65 3.14 -32.08
N VAL A 552 -39.45 2.36 -33.15
CA VAL A 552 -39.98 2.67 -34.50
C VAL A 552 -40.68 1.47 -35.13
N GLU A 553 -41.97 1.63 -35.46
CA GLU A 553 -42.83 0.67 -36.15
C GLU A 553 -43.29 1.21 -37.51
N TYR A 554 -43.45 0.36 -38.53
CA TYR A 554 -44.21 0.70 -39.74
C TYR A 554 -45.03 -0.48 -40.28
N PHE A 555 -46.31 -0.21 -40.56
CA PHE A 555 -47.34 -1.16 -41.02
C PHE A 555 -47.89 -0.71 -42.39
N ILE A 556 -47.97 -1.61 -43.39
CA ILE A 556 -48.56 -1.30 -44.71
C ILE A 556 -50.10 -1.36 -44.61
N GLY A 557 -50.76 -0.23 -44.86
CA GLY A 557 -52.22 -0.13 -45.06
C GLY A 557 -52.56 0.24 -46.51
N GLY A 558 -53.74 -0.20 -46.99
CA GLY A 558 -54.22 0.02 -48.37
C GLY A 558 -54.49 1.50 -48.73
N PRO A 559 -55.01 1.78 -49.95
CA PRO A 559 -55.03 3.11 -50.59
C PRO A 559 -55.70 4.27 -49.82
N ASN A 560 -56.37 3.99 -48.70
CA ASN A 560 -57.19 4.93 -47.95
C ASN A 560 -56.59 5.33 -46.58
N GLY A 561 -55.30 5.07 -46.34
CA GLY A 561 -54.57 5.67 -45.22
C GLY A 561 -55.02 5.25 -43.81
N ASN A 562 -55.64 4.07 -43.65
CA ASN A 562 -55.95 3.53 -42.32
C ASN A 562 -54.91 2.47 -41.91
N THR A 563 -53.83 2.90 -41.26
CA THR A 563 -52.79 2.02 -40.68
C THR A 563 -53.13 1.54 -39.25
N THR A 564 -54.37 1.70 -38.78
CA THR A 564 -54.75 1.28 -37.41
C THR A 564 -55.22 -0.17 -37.29
N GLY A 565 -55.12 -0.97 -38.36
CA GLY A 565 -55.42 -2.40 -38.33
C GLY A 565 -54.16 -3.25 -38.22
N PHE A 566 -54.00 -3.99 -37.11
CA PHE A 566 -52.93 -4.97 -36.94
C PHE A 566 -52.99 -6.07 -38.02
N THR A 567 -51.95 -6.17 -38.85
CA THR A 567 -51.55 -7.45 -39.46
C THR A 567 -50.52 -8.12 -38.54
N ALA A 568 -50.52 -9.46 -38.50
CA ALA A 568 -49.53 -10.19 -37.71
C ALA A 568 -48.11 -9.81 -38.17
N LEU A 569 -47.26 -9.46 -37.21
CA LEU A 569 -45.93 -8.91 -37.44
C LEU A 569 -45.01 -9.89 -38.18
N PRO A 570 -44.21 -9.43 -39.15
CA PRO A 570 -43.26 -10.30 -39.82
C PRO A 570 -42.05 -10.56 -38.95
N GLY A 571 -41.97 -11.75 -38.35
CA GLY A 571 -40.81 -12.14 -37.56
C GLY A 571 -39.52 -12.25 -38.39
N VAL A 572 -38.37 -12.02 -37.74
CA VAL A 572 -37.06 -12.34 -38.33
C VAL A 572 -36.97 -13.86 -38.50
N THR A 573 -36.85 -14.31 -39.74
CA THR A 573 -36.67 -15.71 -40.07
C THR A 573 -35.20 -16.01 -40.29
N THR A 574 -34.75 -17.19 -39.83
CA THR A 574 -33.38 -17.68 -40.10
C THR A 574 -33.46 -19.00 -40.85
N VAL A 575 -33.03 -19.01 -42.11
CA VAL A 575 -32.98 -20.21 -42.94
C VAL A 575 -31.55 -20.41 -43.42
N GLY A 576 -30.93 -21.55 -43.09
CA GLY A 576 -29.55 -21.84 -43.48
C GLY A 576 -28.50 -20.87 -42.92
N GLY A 577 -28.79 -20.19 -41.80
CA GLY A 577 -27.90 -19.20 -41.17
C GLY A 577 -28.02 -17.78 -41.72
N VAL A 578 -28.87 -17.56 -42.73
CA VAL A 578 -29.19 -16.23 -43.27
C VAL A 578 -30.45 -15.70 -42.60
N ARG A 579 -30.39 -14.46 -42.12
CA ARG A 579 -31.52 -13.77 -41.48
C ARG A 579 -32.28 -12.94 -42.50
N SER A 580 -33.60 -12.87 -42.38
CA SER A 580 -34.46 -12.03 -43.23
C SER A 580 -35.76 -11.61 -42.53
N VAL A 581 -36.29 -10.46 -42.92
CA VAL A 581 -37.63 -9.95 -42.53
C VAL A 581 -38.47 -9.78 -43.77
N THR A 582 -39.73 -10.20 -43.73
CA THR A 582 -40.65 -10.17 -44.88
C THR A 582 -41.94 -9.43 -44.55
N TRP A 583 -42.10 -8.20 -45.03
CA TRP A 583 -43.35 -7.46 -44.93
C TRP A 583 -44.31 -7.87 -46.04
N THR A 584 -45.54 -8.26 -45.69
CA THR A 584 -46.59 -8.60 -46.66
C THR A 584 -47.56 -7.43 -46.83
N HIS A 585 -47.71 -6.92 -48.04
CA HIS A 585 -48.74 -5.93 -48.36
C HIS A 585 -50.10 -6.59 -48.60
N ALA A 586 -51.17 -5.82 -48.39
CA ALA A 586 -52.51 -6.25 -48.76
C ALA A 586 -52.60 -6.53 -50.27
N ALA A 587 -53.46 -7.48 -50.66
CA ALA A 587 -53.58 -7.90 -52.05
C ALA A 587 -54.13 -6.82 -52.98
N ASP A 588 -54.73 -5.77 -52.43
CA ASP A 588 -55.26 -4.59 -53.12
C ASP A 588 -54.35 -3.37 -53.03
N TYR A 589 -53.14 -3.49 -52.47
CA TYR A 589 -52.15 -2.42 -52.47
C TYR A 589 -51.58 -2.21 -53.87
N THR A 590 -51.69 -0.98 -54.39
CA THR A 590 -51.27 -0.62 -55.75
C THR A 590 -50.01 0.27 -55.80
N GLY A 591 -49.32 0.46 -54.67
CA GLY A 591 -48.11 1.28 -54.61
C GLY A 591 -46.89 0.60 -55.24
N THR A 592 -45.92 1.41 -55.63
CA THR A 592 -44.67 1.04 -56.31
C THR A 592 -43.48 1.24 -55.38
N TYR A 593 -42.61 0.23 -55.27
CA TYR A 593 -41.37 0.35 -54.47
C TYR A 593 -40.44 1.42 -55.06
N GLY A 594 -39.89 2.27 -54.19
CA GLY A 594 -39.12 3.46 -54.51
C GLY A 594 -39.95 4.72 -54.24
N PRO A 595 -40.92 5.07 -55.11
CA PRO A 595 -41.68 6.31 -54.99
C PRO A 595 -42.80 6.26 -53.95
N ASP A 596 -43.44 5.10 -53.72
CA ASP A 596 -44.59 4.96 -52.79
C ASP A 596 -44.20 4.27 -51.46
N PHE A 597 -43.10 3.53 -51.45
CA PHE A 597 -42.50 2.93 -50.25
C PHE A 597 -41.09 2.42 -50.54
N PHE A 598 -40.22 2.33 -49.54
CA PHE A 598 -38.87 1.79 -49.67
C PHE A 598 -38.38 1.18 -48.36
N VAL A 599 -37.34 0.35 -48.42
CA VAL A 599 -36.66 -0.17 -47.22
C VAL A 599 -35.46 0.74 -46.91
N GLU A 600 -35.23 1.02 -45.64
CA GLU A 600 -34.01 1.66 -45.17
C GLU A 600 -33.30 0.81 -44.14
N THR A 601 -31.99 0.98 -44.07
CA THR A 601 -31.14 0.32 -43.10
C THR A 601 -30.25 1.33 -42.38
N SER A 602 -29.78 0.95 -41.19
CA SER A 602 -28.74 1.71 -40.51
C SER A 602 -27.90 0.83 -39.62
N THR A 603 -26.68 1.27 -39.34
CA THR A 603 -25.83 0.66 -38.30
C THR A 603 -26.09 1.27 -36.92
N THR A 604 -26.82 2.39 -36.85
CA THR A 604 -27.18 3.09 -35.60
C THR A 604 -28.61 3.62 -35.68
N LEU A 605 -29.17 4.01 -34.54
CA LEU A 605 -30.54 4.55 -34.46
C LEU A 605 -30.59 6.08 -34.58
N ALA A 606 -29.48 6.72 -34.93
CA ALA A 606 -29.37 8.17 -34.96
C ALA A 606 -30.24 8.78 -36.09
N ALA A 607 -30.82 9.96 -35.84
CA ALA A 607 -31.52 10.69 -36.89
C ALA A 607 -30.55 11.04 -38.03
N GLY A 608 -30.92 10.70 -39.28
CA GLY A 608 -30.11 10.95 -40.47
C GLY A 608 -29.06 9.87 -40.80
N SER A 609 -28.97 8.77 -40.04
CA SER A 609 -28.08 7.63 -40.35
C SER A 609 -28.74 6.53 -41.21
N TRP A 610 -29.99 6.71 -41.62
CA TRP A 610 -30.73 5.74 -42.41
C TRP A 610 -30.37 5.84 -43.88
N THR A 611 -30.14 4.69 -44.50
CA THR A 611 -29.76 4.58 -45.92
C THR A 611 -30.82 3.75 -46.64
N THR A 612 -31.38 4.30 -47.71
CA THR A 612 -32.35 3.59 -48.55
C THR A 612 -31.70 2.42 -49.30
N GLU A 613 -32.32 1.25 -49.21
CA GLU A 613 -31.93 0.05 -49.92
C GLU A 613 -32.61 -0.03 -51.29
N THR A 614 -31.89 -0.55 -52.28
CA THR A 614 -32.40 -0.75 -53.64
C THR A 614 -32.88 -2.18 -53.86
N VAL A 615 -33.92 -2.35 -54.68
CA VAL A 615 -34.41 -3.68 -55.08
C VAL A 615 -33.35 -4.39 -55.91
N GLY A 616 -33.15 -5.68 -55.63
CA GLY A 616 -32.14 -6.52 -56.29
C GLY A 616 -30.81 -6.62 -55.53
N GLY A 617 -30.64 -5.83 -54.47
CA GLY A 617 -29.61 -6.03 -53.44
C GLY A 617 -30.12 -6.94 -52.32
N ASN A 618 -30.09 -6.42 -51.10
CA ASN A 618 -30.63 -7.11 -49.92
C ASN A 618 -32.17 -7.11 -49.87
N VAL A 619 -32.82 -6.27 -50.69
CA VAL A 619 -34.28 -6.21 -50.79
C VAL A 619 -34.76 -6.98 -52.01
N THR A 620 -35.72 -7.86 -51.79
CA THR A 620 -36.42 -8.64 -52.83
C THR A 620 -37.92 -8.41 -52.70
N ILE A 621 -38.63 -8.39 -53.83
CA ILE A 621 -40.08 -8.26 -53.87
C ILE A 621 -40.62 -9.47 -54.65
N ASP A 622 -41.45 -10.27 -54.00
CA ASP A 622 -42.10 -11.45 -54.60
C ASP A 622 -43.60 -11.43 -54.31
N GLY A 623 -44.40 -11.19 -55.35
CA GLY A 623 -45.84 -10.99 -55.23
C GLY A 623 -46.16 -9.89 -54.23
N ASN A 624 -46.81 -10.27 -53.12
CA ASN A 624 -47.19 -9.33 -52.07
C ASN A 624 -46.13 -9.10 -50.98
N ASN A 625 -44.97 -9.73 -51.09
CA ASN A 625 -43.98 -9.79 -50.03
C ASN A 625 -42.75 -8.95 -50.39
N VAL A 626 -42.38 -8.05 -49.48
CA VAL A 626 -41.14 -7.28 -49.52
C VAL A 626 -40.21 -7.89 -48.47
N THR A 627 -39.11 -8.50 -48.91
CA THR A 627 -38.17 -9.18 -48.01
C THR A 627 -36.83 -8.47 -48.00
N TYR A 628 -36.36 -8.09 -46.81
CA TYR A 628 -34.98 -7.68 -46.58
C TYR A 628 -34.16 -8.83 -46.01
N THR A 629 -33.00 -9.10 -46.61
CA THR A 629 -32.05 -10.11 -46.18
C THR A 629 -30.83 -9.43 -45.58
N PHE A 630 -30.46 -9.80 -44.35
CA PHE A 630 -29.33 -9.16 -43.68
C PHE A 630 -28.00 -9.58 -44.32
N PRO A 631 -27.07 -8.63 -44.56
CA PRO A 631 -25.71 -8.95 -45.02
C PRO A 631 -24.98 -9.88 -44.04
N ALA A 632 -24.11 -10.74 -44.56
CA ALA A 632 -23.25 -11.60 -43.73
C ALA A 632 -22.18 -10.75 -43.01
N GLY A 633 -22.19 -10.72 -41.67
CA GLY A 633 -21.18 -10.02 -40.88
C GLY A 633 -21.56 -9.85 -39.40
N PRO A 634 -20.64 -9.35 -38.55
CA PRO A 634 -20.85 -9.17 -37.10
C PRO A 634 -21.64 -7.90 -36.74
N VAL A 635 -21.91 -7.02 -37.71
CA VAL A 635 -22.63 -5.76 -37.46
C VAL A 635 -24.12 -6.04 -37.44
N LYS A 636 -24.76 -5.78 -36.29
CA LYS A 636 -26.22 -5.74 -36.20
C LYS A 636 -26.69 -4.51 -36.97
N ASN A 637 -27.39 -4.70 -38.08
CA ASN A 637 -27.98 -3.61 -38.87
C ASN A 637 -29.47 -3.52 -38.50
N PHE A 638 -29.96 -2.30 -38.31
CA PHE A 638 -31.39 -2.02 -38.17
C PHE A 638 -32.01 -1.91 -39.56
N VAL A 639 -33.26 -2.34 -39.72
CA VAL A 639 -34.00 -2.23 -40.98
C VAL A 639 -35.43 -1.80 -40.73
N ARG A 640 -35.97 -0.95 -41.61
CA ARG A 640 -37.37 -0.54 -41.59
C ARG A 640 -37.95 -0.43 -42.99
N LEU A 641 -39.26 -0.58 -43.10
CA LEU A 641 -40.02 -0.27 -44.31
C LEU A 641 -40.68 1.10 -44.15
N VAL A 642 -40.39 2.04 -45.04
CA VAL A 642 -40.96 3.39 -45.03
C VAL A 642 -41.99 3.48 -46.15
N VAL A 643 -43.21 3.91 -45.82
CA VAL A 643 -44.25 4.23 -46.83
C VAL A 643 -44.25 5.74 -47.04
N THR A 644 -44.14 6.19 -48.28
CA THR A 644 -44.25 7.62 -48.60
C THR A 644 -45.71 8.00 -48.75
N PRO A 645 -46.16 9.11 -48.12
CA PRO A 645 -47.48 9.65 -48.40
C PRO A 645 -47.50 10.13 -49.85
N ASN A 646 -48.48 9.66 -50.64
CA ASN A 646 -48.80 10.26 -51.93
C ASN A 646 -49.54 11.58 -51.77
#